data_AF-A0A497G9R6-F1
#
_entry.id   AF-A0A497G9R6-F1
#
_cell.length_a   1.000
_cell.length_b   1.000
_cell.length_c   1.000
_cell.angle_alpha   90.00
_cell.angle_beta   90.00
_cell.angle_gamma   90.00
#
_symmetry.space_group_name_H-M   'P 1'
#
loop_
_entity.id
_entity.type
_entity.pdbx_description
1 polymer ?
#
loop_
_entity_poly.entity_id
_entity_poly.type
_entity_poly.pdbx_seq_one_letter_code
_entity_poly.pdbx_strand_id
1 'polypeptide(L)'
;MPVRGVTVSFAGYRGITDERGLVSFRVNFTGVFKAIASKSGYEDGVALVLVLPKGNDKFRIRAFRLHEEQVGTTIFSYMLAGANFASIKAYYLRDEHGNIYPAIIGEHGFIRVPHEVQHESLSWTISVARDWGLEVYLIAEVLPEPLFGENATFSPLPELTGERMLNYLKQSINETLILARFAEEQDVAILDANVACALEDGYKVYESLVPEIRELYRGELAIGWDLGNRFVRSLKFPDINYSKFDVLTPRFNIGLITEFNTPSKLKRLIIDVLDYVQEVKRKYGIKVLVTWIASLELYEEHEADCRTFFSNFKDYEEARIWLIRKILEEAAKRDIDGVEVYTQWFYERAVAPHGIWEGAAELAVWQSKRPLNTVAAYLVNPWNAEERRTLRILEHSRLASINIIAKSESPLVKKWVSSKIKSAYEAFGNHSSRRAEELASEILEFLFHVENPLNIAVDGNGDEWLNLDPVYFNPSKNFPWFNLVWIGEVEAKDVGNLKCVYAANDKENLYLMLEFYGRPPKHLPLLAIDTSGEWRHESGCEFHIPLSRGLSDLWRVSYEGMSAYEDHFDPQNPNSTIVGSIEVRVNDVVELRIPLKFLGNPEKVNLIVWYPGMAPWGDVEVDIVDWRVGPENSSVVISTSTGKVLRGESLVVRGFIYPAHANSNITLTYTMPNGTVLHRSVKSSLLGEFEDVFTPKVAGSWKVKASWSGDLDHGGAESPEVSFTVLKPAEFVASNLVINPAKVEIGEIVSISANVTNIGDVCGTYTVYLRINGLEVDNRTVTLAGGESTIVRFEVAKDEAGVYSVELAGLKGSFIVRKVQRPPLLGSYTAIAVLVVIILIAFWRKLFRISTTRT
;
A
#
# COMPACT_ATOMS: atom_id res chain seq x y z
N MET A 1 -9.00 -27.35 -8.43
CA MET A 1 -8.90 -28.13 -7.17
C MET A 1 -8.33 -27.22 -6.09
N PRO A 2 -8.75 -27.33 -4.82
CA PRO A 2 -8.15 -26.56 -3.74
C PRO A 2 -6.65 -26.86 -3.59
N VAL A 3 -5.86 -25.84 -3.34
CA VAL A 3 -4.39 -25.95 -3.27
C VAL A 3 -3.92 -25.57 -1.86
N ARG A 4 -3.40 -26.53 -1.11
CA ARG A 4 -2.78 -26.32 0.21
C ARG A 4 -1.42 -25.62 0.09
N GLY A 5 -1.04 -24.82 1.08
CA GLY A 5 0.31 -24.27 1.19
C GLY A 5 0.59 -23.12 0.22
N VAL A 6 -0.46 -22.48 -0.31
CA VAL A 6 -0.35 -21.24 -1.09
C VAL A 6 -0.12 -20.10 -0.12
N THR A 7 0.88 -19.26 -0.37
CA THR A 7 1.03 -18.01 0.37
C THR A 7 0.02 -17.02 -0.17
N VAL A 8 -0.79 -16.42 0.70
CA VAL A 8 -1.68 -15.33 0.34
C VAL A 8 -1.28 -14.08 1.11
N SER A 9 -1.08 -12.96 0.41
CA SER A 9 -0.94 -11.64 1.01
C SER A 9 -2.19 -10.82 0.75
N PHE A 10 -2.69 -10.14 1.78
CA PHE A 10 -3.91 -9.34 1.71
C PHE A 10 -3.89 -8.25 2.79
N ALA A 11 -4.06 -6.99 2.40
CA ALA A 11 -4.11 -5.83 3.30
C ALA A 11 -2.93 -5.77 4.29
N GLY A 12 -1.70 -6.01 3.80
CA GLY A 12 -0.49 -6.07 4.63
C GLY A 12 -0.30 -7.35 5.45
N TYR A 13 -1.31 -8.21 5.56
CA TYR A 13 -1.23 -9.49 6.24
C TYR A 13 -0.76 -10.61 5.30
N ARG A 14 -0.21 -11.67 5.89
CA ARG A 14 0.21 -12.88 5.17
C ARG A 14 -0.36 -14.12 5.84
N GLY A 15 -0.92 -15.02 5.04
CA GLY A 15 -1.45 -16.30 5.48
C GLY A 15 -1.05 -17.43 4.54
N ILE A 16 -1.30 -18.67 4.97
CA ILE A 16 -1.04 -19.88 4.18
C ILE A 16 -2.32 -20.70 4.12
N THR A 17 -2.68 -21.19 2.93
CA THR A 17 -3.90 -21.98 2.75
C THR A 17 -3.84 -23.34 3.46
N ASP A 18 -4.96 -23.72 4.07
CA ASP A 18 -5.19 -25.01 4.73
C ASP A 18 -5.34 -26.16 3.71
N GLU A 19 -5.68 -27.36 4.20
CA GLU A 19 -5.89 -28.55 3.34
C GLU A 19 -7.05 -28.40 2.34
N ARG A 20 -7.98 -27.48 2.60
CA ARG A 20 -9.11 -27.14 1.73
C ARG A 20 -8.78 -25.96 0.81
N GLY A 21 -7.54 -25.48 0.80
CA GLY A 21 -7.13 -24.33 0.00
C GLY A 21 -7.67 -23.00 0.50
N LEU A 22 -8.09 -22.93 1.77
CA LEU A 22 -8.69 -21.72 2.36
C LEU A 22 -7.73 -21.02 3.31
N VAL A 23 -7.81 -19.69 3.35
CA VAL A 23 -7.13 -18.81 4.31
C VAL A 23 -8.11 -17.72 4.72
N SER A 24 -8.06 -17.29 5.98
CA SER A 24 -8.92 -16.24 6.51
C SER A 24 -8.08 -15.11 7.07
N PHE A 25 -8.50 -13.88 6.79
CA PHE A 25 -7.90 -12.67 7.32
C PHE A 25 -8.95 -11.90 8.13
N ARG A 26 -8.51 -11.17 9.15
CA ARG A 26 -9.34 -10.21 9.88
C ARG A 26 -8.80 -8.82 9.59
N VAL A 27 -9.56 -8.03 8.86
CA VAL A 27 -9.25 -6.64 8.53
C VAL A 27 -10.32 -5.75 9.19
N ASN A 28 -9.88 -4.74 9.92
CA ASN A 28 -10.71 -3.82 10.72
C ASN A 28 -10.54 -2.35 10.26
N PHE A 29 -9.94 -2.14 9.10
CA PHE A 29 -9.78 -0.86 8.43
C PHE A 29 -10.25 -0.93 6.98
N THR A 30 -10.59 0.23 6.42
CA THR A 30 -11.16 0.34 5.06
C THR A 30 -10.07 0.54 4.02
N GLY A 31 -10.37 0.19 2.78
CA GLY A 31 -9.47 0.40 1.65
C GLY A 31 -9.75 -0.54 0.49
N VAL A 32 -8.98 -0.39 -0.56
CA VAL A 32 -8.94 -1.31 -1.69
C VAL A 32 -7.62 -2.07 -1.57
N PHE A 33 -7.67 -3.40 -1.63
CA PHE A 33 -6.47 -4.21 -1.46
C PHE A 33 -6.38 -5.29 -2.53
N LYS A 34 -5.16 -5.57 -2.98
CA LYS A 34 -4.85 -6.75 -3.79
C LYS A 34 -4.73 -7.95 -2.85
N ALA A 35 -5.52 -8.97 -3.12
CA ALA A 35 -5.29 -10.32 -2.62
C ALA A 35 -4.41 -11.06 -3.62
N ILE A 36 -3.16 -11.35 -3.22
CA ILE A 36 -2.17 -12.02 -4.08
C ILE A 36 -1.90 -13.41 -3.52
N ALA A 37 -2.13 -14.43 -4.33
CA ALA A 37 -1.92 -15.83 -3.99
C ALA A 37 -0.79 -16.41 -4.83
N SER A 38 0.33 -16.75 -4.20
CA SER A 38 1.54 -17.23 -4.89
C SER A 38 2.01 -18.59 -4.35
N LYS A 39 2.41 -19.47 -5.26
CA LYS A 39 3.01 -20.78 -4.94
C LYS A 39 3.91 -21.24 -6.07
N SER A 40 5.10 -21.76 -5.73
CA SER A 40 6.02 -22.32 -6.73
C SER A 40 5.37 -23.41 -7.58
N GLY A 41 5.52 -23.30 -8.90
CA GLY A 41 4.90 -24.20 -9.88
C GLY A 41 3.46 -23.83 -10.26
N TYR A 42 2.96 -22.70 -9.79
CA TYR A 42 1.63 -22.15 -10.12
C TYR A 42 1.80 -20.72 -10.64
N GLU A 43 0.85 -20.27 -11.47
CA GLU A 43 0.67 -18.86 -11.77
C GLU A 43 0.12 -18.14 -10.53
N ASP A 44 0.53 -16.89 -10.35
CA ASP A 44 0.06 -16.06 -9.26
C ASP A 44 -1.38 -15.62 -9.52
N GLY A 45 -2.24 -15.79 -8.52
CA GLY A 45 -3.61 -15.30 -8.54
C GLY A 45 -3.69 -13.90 -7.93
N VAL A 46 -4.33 -12.95 -8.62
CA VAL A 46 -4.55 -11.60 -8.12
C VAL A 46 -6.03 -11.25 -8.19
N ALA A 47 -6.59 -10.74 -7.10
CA ALA A 47 -7.94 -10.19 -7.05
C ALA A 47 -7.93 -8.84 -6.33
N LEU A 48 -8.75 -7.90 -6.79
CA LEU A 48 -9.04 -6.67 -6.05
C LEU A 48 -10.20 -6.91 -5.10
N VAL A 49 -10.02 -6.47 -3.85
CA VAL A 49 -11.04 -6.56 -2.81
C VAL A 49 -11.26 -5.18 -2.22
N LEU A 50 -12.48 -4.70 -2.31
CA LEU A 50 -12.93 -3.47 -1.67
C LEU A 50 -13.41 -3.80 -0.25
N VAL A 51 -12.74 -3.26 0.76
CA VAL A 51 -13.12 -3.38 2.17
C VAL A 51 -13.78 -2.09 2.62
N LEU A 52 -15.08 -2.16 2.86
CA LEU A 52 -15.93 -1.04 3.23
C LEU A 52 -16.17 -1.00 4.75
N PRO A 53 -16.52 0.18 5.30
CA PRO A 53 -16.89 0.28 6.70
C PRO A 53 -18.06 -0.66 7.03
N LYS A 54 -17.99 -1.30 8.21
CA LYS A 54 -19.14 -2.04 8.72
C LYS A 54 -20.23 -1.02 9.10
N GLY A 55 -21.36 -1.05 8.41
CA GLY A 55 -22.55 -0.31 8.81
C GLY A 55 -22.96 -0.59 10.26
N ASN A 56 -23.58 0.38 10.90
CA ASN A 56 -24.10 0.23 12.25
C ASN A 56 -25.24 -0.82 12.27
N ASP A 57 -25.53 -1.34 13.46
CA ASP A 57 -26.64 -2.29 13.63
C ASP A 57 -27.97 -1.57 13.96
N LYS A 58 -27.95 -0.23 14.09
CA LYS A 58 -29.10 0.60 14.49
C LYS A 58 -30.09 0.84 13.34
N PHE A 59 -29.56 1.14 12.16
CA PHE A 59 -30.32 1.33 10.93
C PHE A 59 -29.96 0.16 10.02
N ARG A 60 -30.90 -0.78 9.84
CA ARG A 60 -30.72 -1.94 8.97
C ARG A 60 -30.76 -1.56 7.50
N ILE A 61 -31.59 -0.58 7.15
CA ILE A 61 -31.63 0.04 5.83
C ILE A 61 -30.91 1.39 5.91
N ARG A 62 -29.83 1.54 5.17
CA ARG A 62 -29.03 2.77 5.05
C ARG A 62 -28.98 3.08 3.56
N ALA A 63 -30.05 3.71 3.10
CA ALA A 63 -30.23 4.07 1.72
C ALA A 63 -29.57 5.42 1.43
N PHE A 64 -28.89 5.50 0.30
CA PHE A 64 -28.50 6.77 -0.29
C PHE A 64 -29.23 6.89 -1.61
N ARG A 65 -29.80 8.07 -1.87
CA ARG A 65 -30.31 8.31 -3.22
C ARG A 65 -29.14 8.23 -4.19
N LEU A 66 -29.36 7.47 -5.26
CA LEU A 66 -28.44 7.28 -6.38
C LEU A 66 -29.20 7.77 -7.61
N HIS A 67 -28.97 9.04 -7.95
CA HIS A 67 -29.80 9.74 -8.90
C HIS A 67 -28.97 10.62 -9.84
N GLU A 68 -29.43 10.82 -11.08
CA GLU A 68 -28.71 11.57 -12.12
C GLU A 68 -28.67 13.08 -11.83
N GLU A 69 -29.59 13.61 -11.01
CA GLU A 69 -29.53 14.99 -10.46
C GLU A 69 -28.39 15.17 -9.43
N GLN A 70 -27.83 14.07 -8.90
CA GLN A 70 -26.78 14.15 -7.88
C GLN A 70 -25.44 14.14 -8.59
N VAL A 71 -24.88 15.32 -8.78
CA VAL A 71 -23.51 15.46 -9.26
C VAL A 71 -22.59 15.62 -8.06
N GLY A 72 -21.35 15.16 -8.16
CA GLY A 72 -20.32 15.46 -7.17
C GLY A 72 -20.28 14.63 -5.88
N THR A 73 -21.31 13.84 -5.54
CA THR A 73 -21.13 12.74 -4.57
C THR A 73 -21.16 11.42 -5.30
N THR A 74 -20.20 10.55 -4.99
CA THR A 74 -20.02 9.32 -5.74
C THR A 74 -20.60 8.14 -4.97
N ILE A 75 -21.01 7.10 -5.68
CA ILE A 75 -21.45 5.84 -5.06
C ILE A 75 -20.36 5.28 -4.12
N PHE A 76 -19.08 5.49 -4.42
CA PHE A 76 -17.96 5.14 -3.55
C PHE A 76 -18.05 5.86 -2.19
N SER A 77 -18.36 7.15 -2.19
CA SER A 77 -18.55 7.97 -0.99
C SER A 77 -19.74 7.48 -0.16
N TYR A 78 -20.84 7.06 -0.82
CA TYR A 78 -21.98 6.44 -0.14
C TYR A 78 -21.61 5.12 0.53
N MET A 79 -20.82 4.28 -0.15
CA MET A 79 -20.30 3.04 0.44
C MET A 79 -19.42 3.32 1.67
N LEU A 80 -18.54 4.33 1.58
CA LEU A 80 -17.73 4.78 2.73
C LEU A 80 -18.57 5.41 3.85
N ALA A 81 -19.76 5.92 3.55
CA ALA A 81 -20.74 6.37 4.54
C ALA A 81 -21.64 5.22 5.07
N GLY A 82 -21.40 3.98 4.66
CA GLY A 82 -22.09 2.79 5.18
C GLY A 82 -23.35 2.39 4.43
N ALA A 83 -23.56 2.89 3.20
CA ALA A 83 -24.70 2.52 2.38
C ALA A 83 -24.81 1.00 2.21
N ASN A 84 -26.04 0.49 2.27
CA ASN A 84 -26.38 -0.86 1.82
C ASN A 84 -27.60 -0.90 0.90
N PHE A 85 -28.26 0.26 0.69
CA PHE A 85 -29.30 0.43 -0.30
C PHE A 85 -28.98 1.63 -1.21
N ALA A 86 -29.33 1.50 -2.49
CA ALA A 86 -29.48 2.61 -3.42
C ALA A 86 -30.98 2.93 -3.55
N SER A 87 -31.34 4.19 -3.33
CA SER A 87 -32.68 4.71 -3.62
C SER A 87 -32.68 5.29 -5.03
N ILE A 88 -33.50 4.73 -5.92
CA ILE A 88 -33.56 5.06 -7.35
C ILE A 88 -34.99 5.51 -7.66
N LYS A 89 -35.13 6.55 -8.48
CA LYS A 89 -36.43 7.06 -8.91
C LYS A 89 -36.76 6.64 -10.34
N ALA A 90 -37.97 6.14 -10.55
CA ALA A 90 -38.60 5.98 -11.85
C ALA A 90 -39.47 7.22 -12.12
N TYR A 91 -39.05 8.05 -13.07
CA TYR A 91 -39.69 9.34 -13.33
C TYR A 91 -40.85 9.24 -14.30
N TYR A 92 -41.86 10.05 -14.04
CA TYR A 92 -42.97 10.24 -14.96
C TYR A 92 -43.26 11.73 -15.09
N LEU A 93 -43.64 12.15 -16.29
CA LEU A 93 -44.12 13.50 -16.54
C LEU A 93 -45.64 13.51 -16.65
N ARG A 94 -46.27 14.54 -16.08
CA ARG A 94 -47.71 14.76 -16.15
C ARG A 94 -48.03 16.06 -16.89
N ASP A 95 -48.85 15.98 -17.92
CA ASP A 95 -49.36 17.16 -18.63
C ASP A 95 -50.62 17.76 -17.97
N GLU A 96 -51.12 18.87 -18.52
CA GLU A 96 -52.32 19.56 -18.04
C GLU A 96 -53.65 18.82 -18.27
N HIS A 97 -53.62 17.75 -19.09
CA HIS A 97 -54.76 16.89 -19.38
C HIS A 97 -54.77 15.63 -18.49
N GLY A 98 -53.78 15.49 -17.61
CA GLY A 98 -53.63 14.34 -16.73
C GLY A 98 -53.04 13.12 -17.43
N ASN A 99 -52.43 13.26 -18.61
CA ASN A 99 -51.66 12.16 -19.18
C ASN A 99 -50.33 12.00 -18.47
N ILE A 100 -49.85 10.76 -18.39
CA ILE A 100 -48.62 10.35 -17.72
C ILE A 100 -47.70 9.73 -18.76
N TYR A 101 -46.44 10.13 -18.75
CA TYR A 101 -45.43 9.65 -19.67
C TYR A 101 -44.21 9.17 -18.89
N PRO A 102 -43.63 7.99 -19.20
CA PRO A 102 -42.32 7.62 -18.70
C PRO A 102 -41.31 8.69 -19.07
N ALA A 103 -40.36 8.95 -18.17
CA ALA A 103 -39.37 9.98 -18.37
C ALA A 103 -37.98 9.55 -17.87
N ILE A 104 -36.98 10.18 -18.47
CA ILE A 104 -35.58 10.16 -18.05
C ILE A 104 -35.07 11.60 -18.05
N ILE A 105 -33.87 11.83 -17.51
CA ILE A 105 -33.24 13.15 -17.55
C ILE A 105 -32.48 13.30 -18.88
N GLY A 106 -32.75 14.39 -19.59
CA GLY A 106 -32.05 14.83 -20.79
C GLY A 106 -31.26 16.12 -20.55
N GLU A 107 -30.65 16.66 -21.60
CA GLU A 107 -29.72 17.80 -21.53
C GLU A 107 -30.33 19.08 -20.90
N HIS A 108 -31.63 19.31 -21.09
CA HIS A 108 -32.36 20.50 -20.66
C HIS A 108 -33.49 20.20 -19.68
N GLY A 109 -33.40 19.09 -18.95
CA GLY A 109 -34.42 18.66 -17.98
C GLY A 109 -35.03 17.31 -18.35
N PHE A 110 -36.18 17.01 -17.75
CA PHE A 110 -36.86 15.73 -17.94
C PHE A 110 -37.49 15.63 -19.33
N ILE A 111 -37.22 14.53 -20.02
CA ILE A 111 -37.77 14.24 -21.35
C ILE A 111 -38.69 13.03 -21.30
N ARG A 112 -39.78 13.10 -22.08
CA ARG A 112 -40.67 11.95 -22.30
C ARG A 112 -39.95 10.87 -23.11
N VAL A 113 -40.08 9.62 -22.70
CA VAL A 113 -39.54 8.48 -23.43
C VAL A 113 -40.51 7.29 -23.46
N PRO A 114 -40.35 6.33 -24.39
CA PRO A 114 -41.01 5.04 -24.30
C PRO A 114 -40.57 4.26 -23.05
N HIS A 115 -41.43 3.34 -22.57
CA HIS A 115 -41.12 2.46 -21.44
C HIS A 115 -39.84 1.68 -21.63
N GLU A 116 -39.56 1.19 -22.84
CA GLU A 116 -38.37 0.40 -23.13
C GLU A 116 -37.08 1.19 -22.82
N VAL A 117 -37.07 2.48 -23.16
CA VAL A 117 -35.92 3.37 -22.93
C VAL A 117 -35.77 3.69 -21.45
N GLN A 118 -36.88 3.98 -20.76
CA GLN A 118 -36.84 4.20 -19.31
C GLN A 118 -36.35 2.95 -18.56
N HIS A 119 -36.88 1.78 -18.90
CA HIS A 119 -36.50 0.52 -18.27
C HIS A 119 -35.04 0.18 -18.53
N GLU A 120 -34.50 0.46 -19.73
CA GLU A 120 -33.07 0.28 -20.02
C GLU A 120 -32.20 1.17 -19.13
N SER A 121 -32.56 2.46 -18.96
CA SER A 121 -31.88 3.38 -18.04
C SER A 121 -31.96 2.90 -16.58
N LEU A 122 -33.14 2.51 -16.10
CA LEU A 122 -33.33 2.00 -14.75
C LEU A 122 -32.54 0.70 -14.51
N SER A 123 -32.60 -0.25 -15.44
CA SER A 123 -31.84 -1.50 -15.37
C SER A 123 -30.34 -1.25 -15.30
N TRP A 124 -29.84 -0.27 -16.06
CA TRP A 124 -28.46 0.15 -16.00
C TRP A 124 -28.10 0.71 -14.61
N THR A 125 -28.86 1.67 -14.09
CA THR A 125 -28.61 2.26 -12.75
C THR A 125 -28.67 1.21 -11.63
N ILE A 126 -29.64 0.29 -11.71
CA ILE A 126 -29.77 -0.86 -10.80
C ILE A 126 -28.55 -1.77 -10.89
N SER A 127 -28.04 -2.05 -12.09
CA SER A 127 -26.84 -2.88 -12.27
C SER A 127 -25.60 -2.25 -11.66
N VAL A 128 -25.42 -0.93 -11.79
CA VAL A 128 -24.32 -0.20 -11.16
C VAL A 128 -24.43 -0.29 -9.64
N ALA A 129 -25.61 -0.05 -9.06
CA ALA A 129 -25.81 -0.17 -7.61
C ALA A 129 -25.43 -1.58 -7.10
N ARG A 130 -25.81 -2.62 -7.85
CA ARG A 130 -25.51 -4.02 -7.52
C ARG A 130 -24.04 -4.40 -7.65
N ASP A 131 -23.34 -3.87 -8.64
CA ASP A 131 -21.89 -4.08 -8.77
C ASP A 131 -21.14 -3.53 -7.54
N TRP A 132 -21.69 -2.52 -6.89
CA TRP A 132 -21.22 -1.98 -5.61
C TRP A 132 -21.76 -2.71 -4.37
N GLY A 133 -22.60 -3.73 -4.54
CA GLY A 133 -23.17 -4.54 -3.45
C GLY A 133 -24.35 -3.90 -2.73
N LEU A 134 -25.02 -2.92 -3.36
CA LEU A 134 -26.23 -2.29 -2.81
C LEU A 134 -27.49 -3.05 -3.21
N GLU A 135 -28.42 -3.18 -2.27
CA GLU A 135 -29.82 -3.50 -2.57
C GLU A 135 -30.55 -2.27 -3.13
N VAL A 136 -31.71 -2.45 -3.76
CA VAL A 136 -32.43 -1.36 -4.45
C VAL A 136 -33.75 -1.05 -3.77
N TYR A 137 -33.96 0.24 -3.50
CA TYR A 137 -35.25 0.84 -3.21
C TYR A 137 -35.70 1.67 -4.41
N LEU A 138 -36.71 1.21 -5.15
CA LEU A 138 -37.24 1.88 -6.35
C LEU A 138 -38.50 2.67 -6.01
N ILE A 139 -38.57 3.93 -6.46
CA ILE A 139 -39.64 4.87 -6.12
C ILE A 139 -40.21 5.48 -7.40
N ALA A 140 -41.52 5.44 -7.59
CA ALA A 140 -42.17 6.24 -8.62
C ALA A 140 -42.20 7.73 -8.22
N GLU A 141 -41.80 8.61 -9.14
CA GLU A 141 -41.89 10.06 -8.97
C GLU A 141 -42.62 10.67 -10.17
N VAL A 142 -43.69 11.42 -9.93
CA VAL A 142 -44.46 12.08 -10.99
C VAL A 142 -44.26 13.58 -10.90
N LEU A 143 -43.68 14.15 -11.94
CA LEU A 143 -43.36 15.55 -12.05
C LEU A 143 -44.33 16.29 -12.99
N PRO A 144 -44.70 17.54 -12.70
CA PRO A 144 -45.50 18.36 -13.60
C PRO A 144 -44.66 18.78 -14.82
N GLU A 145 -45.11 18.44 -16.02
CA GLU A 145 -44.35 18.67 -17.27
C GLU A 145 -43.95 20.13 -17.55
N PRO A 146 -44.80 21.15 -17.33
CA PRO A 146 -44.44 22.54 -17.66
C PRO A 146 -43.25 23.09 -16.88
N LEU A 147 -42.80 22.39 -15.83
CA LEU A 147 -41.61 22.76 -15.08
C LEU A 147 -40.30 22.27 -15.74
N PHE A 148 -40.35 21.37 -16.73
CA PHE A 148 -39.16 20.59 -17.12
C PHE A 148 -38.92 20.38 -18.64
N GLY A 149 -39.52 21.19 -19.53
CA GLY A 149 -39.26 21.16 -20.98
C GLY A 149 -38.32 22.28 -21.49
N GLU A 150 -37.81 22.17 -22.73
CA GLU A 150 -36.89 23.14 -23.38
C GLU A 150 -37.38 24.61 -23.38
N ASN A 151 -38.67 24.85 -23.14
CA ASN A 151 -39.30 26.18 -23.05
C ASN A 151 -40.16 26.35 -21.77
N ALA A 152 -39.82 25.67 -20.68
CA ALA A 152 -40.57 25.68 -19.42
C ALA A 152 -40.75 27.10 -18.86
N THR A 153 -42.00 27.57 -18.76
CA THR A 153 -42.37 28.72 -17.93
C THR A 153 -42.99 28.20 -16.64
N PHE A 154 -42.54 28.70 -15.49
CA PHE A 154 -42.99 28.31 -14.15
C PHE A 154 -44.46 28.70 -13.92
N SER A 155 -45.38 27.97 -14.54
CA SER A 155 -46.83 28.08 -14.30
C SER A 155 -47.28 26.82 -13.57
N PRO A 156 -47.88 26.94 -12.37
CA PRO A 156 -48.45 25.79 -11.69
C PRO A 156 -49.49 25.15 -12.60
N LEU A 157 -49.40 23.82 -12.76
CA LEU A 157 -50.40 23.08 -13.54
C LEU A 157 -51.79 23.30 -12.94
N PRO A 158 -52.84 23.37 -13.78
CA PRO A 158 -54.22 23.44 -13.30
C PRO A 158 -54.52 22.27 -12.36
N GLU A 159 -55.37 22.51 -11.37
CA GLU A 159 -55.90 21.45 -10.53
C GLU A 159 -56.65 20.42 -11.40
N LEU A 160 -56.32 19.14 -11.23
CA LEU A 160 -56.99 18.06 -11.95
C LEU A 160 -58.43 17.94 -11.45
N THR A 161 -59.40 18.08 -12.35
CA THR A 161 -60.82 17.92 -12.02
C THR A 161 -61.56 17.21 -13.16
N GLY A 162 -62.72 16.62 -12.86
CA GLY A 162 -63.59 15.99 -13.85
C GLY A 162 -62.91 14.89 -14.68
N GLU A 163 -63.04 14.95 -16.00
CA GLU A 163 -62.51 13.94 -16.94
C GLU A 163 -60.98 13.84 -16.91
N ARG A 164 -60.27 14.96 -16.66
CA ARG A 164 -58.79 14.97 -16.58
C ARG A 164 -58.29 14.17 -15.38
N MET A 165 -58.99 14.29 -14.25
CA MET A 165 -58.71 13.48 -13.06
C MET A 165 -58.94 11.99 -13.31
N LEU A 166 -60.05 11.65 -13.96
CA LEU A 166 -60.35 10.26 -14.30
C LEU A 166 -59.30 9.66 -15.25
N ASN A 167 -58.85 10.44 -16.24
CA ASN A 167 -57.78 10.05 -17.15
C ASN A 167 -56.46 9.83 -16.40
N TYR A 168 -56.06 10.77 -15.55
CA TYR A 168 -54.88 10.64 -14.70
C TYR A 168 -54.90 9.37 -13.85
N LEU A 169 -56.00 9.13 -13.13
CA LEU A 169 -56.15 7.93 -12.30
C LEU A 169 -56.00 6.64 -13.11
N LYS A 170 -56.65 6.57 -14.28
CA LYS A 170 -56.56 5.40 -15.16
C LYS A 170 -55.13 5.14 -15.62
N GLN A 171 -54.39 6.19 -15.98
CA GLN A 171 -53.00 6.06 -16.39
C GLN A 171 -52.10 5.71 -15.20
N SER A 172 -52.28 6.34 -14.03
CA SER A 172 -51.51 6.00 -12.83
C SER A 172 -51.65 4.52 -12.46
N ILE A 173 -52.84 3.95 -12.55
CA ILE A 173 -53.06 2.50 -12.32
C ILE A 173 -52.21 1.66 -13.28
N ASN A 174 -52.25 1.98 -14.57
CA ASN A 174 -51.50 1.26 -15.59
C ASN A 174 -49.98 1.34 -15.34
N GLU A 175 -49.47 2.54 -15.10
CA GLU A 175 -48.05 2.79 -14.85
C GLU A 175 -47.56 2.11 -13.56
N THR A 176 -48.36 2.14 -12.48
CA THR A 176 -48.06 1.41 -11.24
C THR A 176 -47.87 -0.09 -11.49
N LEU A 177 -48.75 -0.72 -12.28
CA LEU A 177 -48.65 -2.15 -12.57
C LEU A 177 -47.49 -2.49 -13.54
N ILE A 178 -47.15 -1.59 -14.46
CA ILE A 178 -45.97 -1.72 -15.33
C ILE A 178 -44.70 -1.68 -14.49
N LEU A 179 -44.58 -0.69 -13.61
CA LEU A 179 -43.42 -0.54 -12.73
C LEU A 179 -43.28 -1.72 -11.76
N ALA A 180 -44.39 -2.26 -11.25
CA ALA A 180 -44.36 -3.45 -10.40
C ALA A 180 -43.81 -4.69 -11.12
N ARG A 181 -44.20 -4.91 -12.39
CA ARG A 181 -43.62 -6.00 -13.22
C ARG A 181 -42.13 -5.79 -13.46
N PHE A 182 -41.73 -4.57 -13.82
CA PHE A 182 -40.33 -4.23 -13.99
C PHE A 182 -39.53 -4.47 -12.71
N ALA A 183 -40.04 -4.04 -11.56
CA ALA A 183 -39.40 -4.22 -10.26
C ALA A 183 -39.20 -5.70 -9.91
N GLU A 184 -40.18 -6.57 -10.22
CA GLU A 184 -40.04 -8.02 -10.06
C GLU A 184 -39.00 -8.61 -11.03
N GLU A 185 -39.03 -8.23 -12.31
CA GLU A 185 -38.05 -8.66 -13.30
C GLU A 185 -36.63 -8.26 -12.92
N GLN A 186 -36.49 -7.09 -12.30
CA GLN A 186 -35.23 -6.58 -11.80
C GLN A 186 -34.91 -7.05 -10.38
N ASP A 187 -35.70 -7.89 -9.69
CA ASP A 187 -35.45 -8.32 -8.30
C ASP A 187 -35.19 -7.14 -7.33
N VAL A 188 -36.03 -6.10 -7.42
CA VAL A 188 -36.00 -4.94 -6.53
C VAL A 188 -36.40 -5.36 -5.12
N ALA A 189 -35.67 -4.89 -4.10
CA ALA A 189 -35.91 -5.27 -2.71
C ALA A 189 -37.09 -4.50 -2.09
N ILE A 190 -37.16 -3.19 -2.33
CA ILE A 190 -38.23 -2.32 -1.84
C ILE A 190 -38.80 -1.51 -3.02
N LEU A 191 -40.12 -1.51 -3.17
CA LEU A 191 -40.82 -0.78 -4.23
C LEU A 191 -41.87 0.16 -3.66
N ASP A 192 -41.78 1.45 -3.98
CA ASP A 192 -42.90 2.38 -3.90
C ASP A 192 -43.41 2.65 -5.32
N ALA A 193 -44.49 1.98 -5.73
CA ALA A 193 -45.04 2.09 -7.08
C ALA A 193 -46.14 3.15 -7.20
N ASN A 194 -46.26 4.08 -6.23
CA ASN A 194 -47.35 5.04 -6.18
C ASN A 194 -47.20 6.19 -7.19
N VAL A 195 -47.55 5.92 -8.45
CA VAL A 195 -47.64 6.93 -9.52
C VAL A 195 -48.84 7.88 -9.29
N ALA A 196 -49.81 7.53 -8.44
CA ALA A 196 -50.98 8.36 -8.14
C ALA A 196 -50.72 9.48 -7.09
N CYS A 197 -49.45 9.69 -6.69
CA CYS A 197 -49.03 10.48 -5.52
C CYS A 197 -49.47 11.96 -5.48
N ALA A 198 -49.90 12.54 -6.60
CA ALA A 198 -50.32 13.94 -6.68
C ALA A 198 -51.71 14.25 -6.07
N LEU A 199 -52.47 13.24 -5.61
CA LEU A 199 -53.87 13.39 -5.20
C LEU A 199 -54.07 13.38 -3.67
N GLU A 200 -55.09 14.10 -3.20
CA GLU A 200 -55.51 14.06 -1.78
C GLU A 200 -55.94 12.65 -1.33
N ASP A 201 -56.51 11.86 -2.23
CA ASP A 201 -56.90 10.45 -2.03
C ASP A 201 -55.93 9.44 -2.68
N GLY A 202 -54.74 9.86 -3.13
CA GLY A 202 -53.79 9.00 -3.87
C GLY A 202 -53.42 7.72 -3.11
N TYR A 203 -53.40 7.79 -1.77
CA TYR A 203 -53.27 6.63 -0.89
C TYR A 203 -54.32 5.55 -1.16
N LYS A 204 -55.61 5.92 -1.26
CA LYS A 204 -56.71 4.94 -1.40
C LYS A 204 -56.64 4.22 -2.74
N VAL A 205 -56.22 4.93 -3.78
CA VAL A 205 -56.00 4.35 -5.11
C VAL A 205 -54.88 3.32 -5.02
N TYR A 206 -53.72 3.69 -4.47
CA TYR A 206 -52.61 2.77 -4.31
C TYR A 206 -52.97 1.57 -3.41
N GLU A 207 -53.66 1.82 -2.29
CA GLU A 207 -54.17 0.78 -1.38
C GLU A 207 -55.11 -0.21 -2.09
N SER A 208 -55.95 0.26 -3.01
CA SER A 208 -56.86 -0.59 -3.78
C SER A 208 -56.13 -1.50 -4.77
N LEU A 209 -54.96 -1.07 -5.26
CA LEU A 209 -54.13 -1.84 -6.20
C LEU A 209 -53.22 -2.85 -5.53
N VAL A 210 -53.04 -2.80 -4.20
CA VAL A 210 -52.11 -3.71 -3.50
C VAL A 210 -52.33 -5.19 -3.86
N PRO A 211 -53.56 -5.74 -3.91
CA PRO A 211 -53.76 -7.14 -4.30
C PRO A 211 -53.19 -7.46 -5.69
N GLU A 212 -53.43 -6.60 -6.68
CA GLU A 212 -52.93 -6.76 -8.04
C GLU A 212 -51.41 -6.61 -8.10
N ILE A 213 -50.84 -5.65 -7.37
CA ILE A 213 -49.38 -5.49 -7.26
C ILE A 213 -48.74 -6.74 -6.65
N ARG A 214 -49.36 -7.34 -5.63
CA ARG A 214 -48.84 -8.56 -4.98
C ARG A 214 -48.93 -9.81 -5.84
N GLU A 215 -49.78 -9.82 -6.87
CA GLU A 215 -49.75 -10.87 -7.90
C GLU A 215 -48.54 -10.72 -8.83
N LEU A 216 -48.00 -9.50 -8.96
CA LEU A 216 -46.91 -9.16 -9.88
C LEU A 216 -45.54 -9.09 -9.21
N TYR A 217 -45.47 -8.63 -7.96
CA TYR A 217 -44.23 -8.28 -7.25
C TYR A 217 -44.17 -8.89 -5.84
N ARG A 218 -43.05 -9.54 -5.53
CA ARG A 218 -42.83 -10.31 -4.30
C ARG A 218 -41.96 -9.63 -3.26
N GLY A 219 -41.23 -8.58 -3.63
CA GLY A 219 -40.41 -7.82 -2.70
C GLY A 219 -41.24 -6.98 -1.73
N GLU A 220 -40.57 -6.11 -0.96
CA GLU A 220 -41.24 -5.29 0.04
C GLU A 220 -41.97 -4.12 -0.63
N LEU A 221 -43.26 -3.97 -0.35
CA LEU A 221 -44.07 -2.89 -0.88
C LEU A 221 -44.04 -1.72 0.11
N ALA A 222 -43.43 -0.63 -0.32
CA ALA A 222 -43.37 0.62 0.41
C ALA A 222 -44.56 1.52 0.10
N ILE A 223 -44.84 2.40 1.06
CA ILE A 223 -45.70 3.53 0.86
C ILE A 223 -45.07 4.81 1.40
N GLY A 224 -44.74 5.69 0.47
CA GLY A 224 -44.23 7.03 0.73
C GLY A 224 -45.30 7.96 1.24
N TRP A 225 -44.92 8.77 2.23
CA TRP A 225 -45.74 9.85 2.72
C TRP A 225 -44.92 11.14 2.68
N ASP A 226 -45.42 12.13 1.95
CA ASP A 226 -44.94 13.50 2.13
C ASP A 226 -45.40 14.06 3.48
N LEU A 227 -44.48 14.30 4.43
CA LEU A 227 -44.81 15.02 5.68
C LEU A 227 -45.25 16.48 5.41
N GLY A 228 -45.32 16.88 4.15
CA GLY A 228 -45.68 18.19 3.66
C GLY A 228 -47.11 18.69 3.88
N ASN A 229 -47.20 19.87 4.50
CA ASN A 229 -48.28 20.89 4.59
C ASN A 229 -49.70 20.43 5.01
N ARG A 230 -50.18 19.24 4.61
CA ARG A 230 -51.54 18.76 4.87
C ARG A 230 -51.75 18.23 6.30
N PHE A 231 -50.70 17.70 6.94
CA PHE A 231 -50.81 17.03 8.24
C PHE A 231 -50.22 17.84 9.39
N VAL A 232 -49.17 18.63 9.11
CA VAL A 232 -48.45 19.40 10.13
C VAL A 232 -49.17 20.71 10.48
N ARG A 233 -49.93 21.33 9.55
CA ARG A 233 -50.76 22.53 9.84
C ARG A 233 -51.73 22.35 11.02
N SER A 234 -52.04 21.11 11.41
CA SER A 234 -52.87 20.81 12.59
C SER A 234 -52.39 19.64 13.46
N LEU A 235 -51.24 19.03 13.17
CA LEU A 235 -50.79 17.73 13.73
C LEU A 235 -51.87 16.62 13.67
N LYS A 236 -52.82 16.72 12.74
CA LYS A 236 -53.83 15.68 12.51
C LYS A 236 -53.28 14.70 11.50
N PHE A 237 -52.54 13.73 12.01
CA PHE A 237 -52.10 12.61 11.20
C PHE A 237 -53.33 11.83 10.67
N PRO A 238 -53.30 11.37 9.40
CA PRO A 238 -54.41 10.69 8.78
C PRO A 238 -54.58 9.30 9.40
N ASP A 239 -55.83 8.88 9.59
CA ASP A 239 -56.16 7.52 10.02
C ASP A 239 -56.07 6.57 8.82
N ILE A 240 -54.83 6.33 8.40
CA ILE A 240 -54.48 5.44 7.31
C ILE A 240 -54.19 4.05 7.88
N ASN A 241 -54.69 3.00 7.20
CA ASN A 241 -54.41 1.62 7.54
C ASN A 241 -53.21 1.09 6.76
N TYR A 242 -52.02 1.16 7.37
CA TYR A 242 -50.78 0.74 6.73
C TYR A 242 -50.57 -0.78 6.64
N SER A 243 -51.49 -1.61 7.17
CA SER A 243 -51.30 -3.08 7.26
C SER A 243 -51.16 -3.82 5.93
N LYS A 244 -51.44 -3.17 4.80
CA LYS A 244 -51.28 -3.75 3.44
C LYS A 244 -49.86 -3.56 2.87
N PHE A 245 -49.05 -2.73 3.51
CA PHE A 245 -47.69 -2.39 3.10
C PHE A 245 -46.67 -2.98 4.06
N ASP A 246 -45.45 -3.18 3.58
CA ASP A 246 -44.35 -3.73 4.38
C ASP A 246 -43.47 -2.63 4.97
N VAL A 247 -43.36 -1.50 4.27
CA VAL A 247 -42.49 -0.39 4.64
C VAL A 247 -43.25 0.94 4.55
N LEU A 248 -43.17 1.73 5.61
CA LEU A 248 -43.58 3.13 5.63
C LEU A 248 -42.35 4.00 5.39
N THR A 249 -42.42 4.90 4.40
CA THR A 249 -41.34 5.81 4.05
C THR A 249 -41.74 7.26 4.28
N PRO A 250 -41.76 7.74 5.54
CA PRO A 250 -42.08 9.14 5.81
C PRO A 250 -40.95 10.03 5.25
N ARG A 251 -41.31 10.99 4.40
CA ARG A 251 -40.39 11.96 3.78
C ARG A 251 -40.22 13.15 4.69
N PHE A 252 -39.01 13.36 5.19
CA PHE A 252 -38.70 14.40 6.16
C PHE A 252 -38.52 15.78 5.49
N ASN A 253 -39.63 16.39 5.06
CA ASN A 253 -39.65 17.67 4.37
C ASN A 253 -39.98 18.85 5.31
N ILE A 254 -38.96 19.56 5.78
CA ILE A 254 -39.10 20.65 6.77
C ILE A 254 -39.60 21.94 6.14
N GLY A 255 -39.42 22.10 4.83
CA GLY A 255 -39.89 23.28 4.09
C GLY A 255 -41.38 23.51 4.18
N LEU A 256 -42.15 22.46 4.44
CA LEU A 256 -43.60 22.48 4.44
C LEU A 256 -44.21 22.60 5.85
N ILE A 257 -43.40 23.03 6.82
CA ILE A 257 -43.78 23.12 8.23
C ILE A 257 -43.77 24.58 8.66
N THR A 258 -44.77 25.03 9.42
CA THR A 258 -44.82 26.38 10.02
C THR A 258 -44.14 26.40 11.40
N GLU A 259 -43.64 27.57 11.84
CA GLU A 259 -43.13 27.81 13.20
C GLU A 259 -41.80 27.13 13.56
N PHE A 260 -40.98 26.70 12.60
CA PHE A 260 -39.66 26.10 12.84
C PHE A 260 -38.53 27.12 13.06
N ASN A 261 -38.86 28.41 13.17
CA ASN A 261 -37.93 29.55 13.16
C ASN A 261 -36.83 29.60 14.25
N THR A 262 -36.77 28.60 15.13
CA THR A 262 -35.64 28.44 16.07
C THR A 262 -35.23 26.97 16.14
N PRO A 263 -33.94 26.67 16.41
CA PRO A 263 -33.45 25.30 16.57
C PRO A 263 -34.24 24.48 17.59
N SER A 264 -34.69 25.09 18.68
CA SER A 264 -35.50 24.42 19.71
C SER A 264 -36.89 23.99 19.22
N LYS A 265 -37.55 24.82 18.41
CA LYS A 265 -38.87 24.50 17.85
C LYS A 265 -38.76 23.41 16.79
N LEU A 266 -37.81 23.53 15.86
CA LEU A 266 -37.56 22.51 14.85
C LEU A 266 -37.19 21.15 15.48
N LYS A 267 -36.38 21.15 16.54
CA LYS A 267 -36.08 19.92 17.29
C LYS A 267 -37.34 19.26 17.88
N ARG A 268 -38.26 20.04 18.45
CA ARG A 268 -39.50 19.51 19.02
C ARG A 268 -40.36 18.84 17.95
N LEU A 269 -40.52 19.52 16.82
CA LEU A 269 -41.21 18.99 15.66
C LEU A 269 -40.58 17.70 15.13
N ILE A 270 -39.24 17.62 15.10
CA ILE A 270 -38.54 16.38 14.73
C ILE A 270 -38.93 15.23 15.66
N ILE A 271 -38.97 15.50 16.97
CA ILE A 271 -39.38 14.54 17.99
C ILE A 271 -40.84 14.09 17.77
N ASP A 272 -41.76 15.04 17.57
CA ASP A 272 -43.20 14.78 17.42
C ASP A 272 -43.48 13.89 16.19
N VAL A 273 -42.82 14.19 15.06
CA VAL A 273 -42.94 13.38 13.84
C VAL A 273 -42.41 11.96 14.07
N LEU A 274 -41.23 11.82 14.66
CA LEU A 274 -40.62 10.50 14.88
C LEU A 274 -41.36 9.67 15.94
N ASP A 275 -41.95 10.31 16.96
CA ASP A 275 -42.79 9.65 17.97
C ASP A 275 -44.08 9.11 17.34
N TYR A 276 -44.71 9.90 16.47
CA TYR A 276 -45.87 9.45 15.72
C TYR A 276 -45.53 8.29 14.77
N VAL A 277 -44.43 8.39 14.02
CA VAL A 277 -43.97 7.31 13.14
C VAL A 277 -43.73 6.02 13.93
N GLN A 278 -43.15 6.12 15.14
CA GLN A 278 -43.00 4.99 16.04
C GLN A 278 -44.34 4.42 16.53
N GLU A 279 -45.35 5.27 16.76
CA GLU A 279 -46.71 4.82 17.06
C GLU A 279 -47.35 4.06 15.90
N VAL A 280 -47.21 4.55 14.67
CA VAL A 280 -47.70 3.88 13.46
C VAL A 280 -47.04 2.51 13.31
N LYS A 281 -45.72 2.43 13.46
CA LYS A 281 -44.99 1.16 13.48
C LYS A 281 -45.55 0.20 14.52
N ARG A 282 -45.72 0.65 15.77
CA ARG A 282 -46.28 -0.20 16.85
C ARG A 282 -47.71 -0.66 16.55
N LYS A 283 -48.54 0.21 15.98
CA LYS A 283 -49.96 -0.08 15.67
C LYS A 283 -50.09 -1.13 14.56
N TYR A 284 -49.26 -1.04 13.52
CA TYR A 284 -49.42 -1.86 12.30
C TYR A 284 -48.35 -2.93 12.09
N GLY A 285 -47.28 -2.95 12.89
CA GLY A 285 -46.16 -3.88 12.71
C GLY A 285 -45.37 -3.65 11.41
N ILE A 286 -45.45 -2.44 10.84
CA ILE A 286 -44.81 -2.07 9.56
C ILE A 286 -43.37 -1.60 9.77
N LYS A 287 -42.47 -1.86 8.82
CA LYS A 287 -41.12 -1.29 8.86
C LYS A 287 -41.16 0.21 8.63
N VAL A 288 -40.18 0.93 9.16
CA VAL A 288 -40.05 2.38 8.96
C VAL A 288 -38.69 2.71 8.36
N LEU A 289 -38.71 3.37 7.21
CA LEU A 289 -37.54 3.93 6.55
C LEU A 289 -37.70 5.45 6.46
N VAL A 290 -37.06 6.21 7.36
CA VAL A 290 -37.18 7.69 7.34
C VAL A 290 -36.40 8.24 6.15
N THR A 291 -37.10 8.88 5.22
CA THR A 291 -36.53 9.29 3.94
C THR A 291 -36.22 10.78 3.87
N TRP A 292 -35.43 11.18 2.89
CA TRP A 292 -35.05 12.58 2.64
C TRP A 292 -34.27 13.24 3.79
N ILE A 293 -33.50 12.45 4.53
CA ILE A 293 -32.58 13.01 5.53
C ILE A 293 -31.54 13.85 4.79
N ALA A 294 -31.24 15.04 5.33
CA ALA A 294 -30.37 16.05 4.72
C ALA A 294 -30.99 16.88 3.58
N SER A 295 -32.26 16.65 3.22
CA SER A 295 -32.99 17.56 2.33
C SER A 295 -33.60 18.71 3.14
N LEU A 296 -33.59 19.91 2.54
CA LEU A 296 -34.30 21.07 3.05
C LEU A 296 -34.92 21.82 1.88
N GLU A 297 -36.14 21.46 1.52
CA GLU A 297 -36.92 22.31 0.62
C GLU A 297 -37.36 23.56 1.36
N LEU A 298 -37.56 24.66 0.63
CA LEU A 298 -38.00 25.93 1.19
C LEU A 298 -39.15 26.44 0.31
N TYR A 299 -40.17 27.03 0.94
CA TYR A 299 -41.36 27.58 0.26
C TYR A 299 -41.49 29.08 0.57
N GLU A 300 -41.90 29.88 -0.42
CA GLU A 300 -41.83 31.37 -0.35
C GLU A 300 -42.64 31.88 0.84
N GLU A 301 -43.76 31.20 1.10
CA GLU A 301 -44.64 31.41 2.26
C GLU A 301 -43.96 31.24 3.64
N HIS A 302 -42.75 30.66 3.69
CA HIS A 302 -41.99 30.39 4.91
C HIS A 302 -40.63 31.11 4.97
N GLU A 303 -40.33 32.02 4.03
CA GLU A 303 -39.05 32.75 3.97
C GLU A 303 -38.63 33.36 5.32
N ALA A 304 -39.56 34.04 6.01
CA ALA A 304 -39.28 34.72 7.26
C ALA A 304 -38.83 33.75 8.39
N ASP A 305 -39.47 32.58 8.46
CA ASP A 305 -39.10 31.53 9.41
C ASP A 305 -37.73 30.94 9.07
N CYS A 306 -37.44 30.76 7.77
CA CYS A 306 -36.13 30.31 7.28
C CYS A 306 -35.03 31.30 7.66
N ARG A 307 -35.17 32.58 7.32
CA ARG A 307 -34.20 33.64 7.66
C ARG A 307 -33.90 33.66 9.16
N THR A 308 -34.94 33.58 9.98
CA THR A 308 -34.82 33.57 11.44
C THR A 308 -34.14 32.30 11.96
N PHE A 309 -34.46 31.13 11.40
CA PHE A 309 -33.80 29.88 11.77
C PHE A 309 -32.29 29.96 11.47
N PHE A 310 -31.93 30.34 10.25
CA PHE A 310 -30.54 30.40 9.81
C PHE A 310 -29.71 31.46 10.55
N SER A 311 -30.31 32.56 11.02
CA SER A 311 -29.59 33.55 11.82
C SER A 311 -29.09 33.02 13.18
N ASN A 312 -29.48 31.81 13.58
CA ASN A 312 -28.94 31.14 14.79
C ASN A 312 -27.61 30.40 14.53
N PHE A 313 -27.14 30.34 13.29
CA PHE A 313 -25.93 29.64 12.88
C PHE A 313 -24.94 30.60 12.24
N LYS A 314 -23.66 30.21 12.21
CA LYS A 314 -22.61 30.98 11.56
C LYS A 314 -22.80 31.01 10.04
N ASP A 315 -23.20 29.88 9.48
CA ASP A 315 -23.39 29.66 8.05
C ASP A 315 -24.44 28.55 7.79
N TYR A 316 -24.82 28.40 6.53
CA TYR A 316 -25.82 27.42 6.10
C TYR A 316 -25.36 25.97 6.27
N GLU A 317 -24.06 25.69 6.13
CA GLU A 317 -23.53 24.36 6.33
C GLU A 317 -23.66 23.93 7.80
N GLU A 318 -23.37 24.81 8.75
CA GLU A 318 -23.56 24.55 10.18
C GLU A 318 -25.02 24.22 10.51
N ALA A 319 -25.96 24.98 9.95
CA ALA A 319 -27.40 24.72 10.11
C ALA A 319 -27.81 23.33 9.57
N ARG A 320 -27.27 22.94 8.40
CA ARG A 320 -27.54 21.62 7.81
C ARG A 320 -26.92 20.48 8.59
N ILE A 321 -25.65 20.61 9.03
CA ILE A 321 -25.00 19.63 9.90
C ILE A 321 -25.80 19.46 11.20
N TRP A 322 -26.26 20.57 11.79
CA TRP A 322 -27.12 20.53 12.97
C TRP A 322 -28.41 19.75 12.68
N LEU A 323 -29.06 20.00 11.54
CA LEU A 323 -30.30 19.34 11.18
C LEU A 323 -30.13 17.83 10.99
N ILE A 324 -29.17 17.43 10.14
CA ILE A 324 -28.83 16.02 9.90
C ILE A 324 -28.57 15.30 11.22
N ARG A 325 -27.74 15.92 12.06
CA ARG A 325 -27.39 15.40 13.36
C ARG A 325 -28.62 15.20 14.23
N LYS A 326 -29.53 16.18 14.32
CA LYS A 326 -30.73 16.07 15.16
C LYS A 326 -31.71 15.02 14.64
N ILE A 327 -31.92 14.91 13.33
CA ILE A 327 -32.76 13.85 12.77
C ILE A 327 -32.17 12.48 13.10
N LEU A 328 -30.89 12.25 12.83
CA LEU A 328 -30.24 10.95 13.04
C LEU A 328 -30.13 10.59 14.54
N GLU A 329 -29.81 11.56 15.41
CA GLU A 329 -29.79 11.36 16.87
C GLU A 329 -31.17 10.95 17.41
N GLU A 330 -32.24 11.62 16.98
CA GLU A 330 -33.58 11.33 17.44
C GLU A 330 -34.15 10.05 16.82
N ALA A 331 -33.83 9.77 15.55
CA ALA A 331 -34.19 8.51 14.90
C ALA A 331 -33.49 7.32 15.57
N ALA A 332 -32.21 7.46 15.94
CA ALA A 332 -31.44 6.42 16.60
C ALA A 332 -31.98 6.03 17.99
N LYS A 333 -32.76 6.91 18.66
CA LYS A 333 -33.40 6.62 19.95
C LYS A 333 -34.69 5.81 19.82
N ARG A 334 -35.22 5.66 18.61
CA ARG A 334 -36.53 5.06 18.33
C ARG A 334 -36.39 3.74 17.58
N ASP A 335 -37.47 2.98 17.53
CA ASP A 335 -37.51 1.72 16.78
C ASP A 335 -37.75 2.00 15.28
N ILE A 336 -36.72 2.43 14.56
CA ILE A 336 -36.77 2.74 13.13
C ILE A 336 -35.85 1.77 12.39
N ASP A 337 -36.33 1.19 11.29
CA ASP A 337 -35.60 0.14 10.55
C ASP A 337 -34.49 0.72 9.67
N GLY A 338 -34.66 1.96 9.22
CA GLY A 338 -33.63 2.59 8.43
C GLY A 338 -33.85 4.06 8.10
N VAL A 339 -32.90 4.57 7.34
CA VAL A 339 -32.89 5.94 6.84
C VAL A 339 -32.50 6.01 5.37
N GLU A 340 -33.01 7.01 4.68
CA GLU A 340 -32.58 7.38 3.34
C GLU A 340 -32.03 8.81 3.34
N VAL A 341 -30.78 8.94 2.87
CA VAL A 341 -30.04 10.19 2.80
C VAL A 341 -30.15 10.77 1.40
N TYR A 342 -30.61 12.01 1.31
CA TYR A 342 -30.75 12.77 0.07
C TYR A 342 -29.64 13.81 0.00
N THR A 343 -28.67 13.59 -0.89
CA THR A 343 -27.48 14.43 -1.03
C THR A 343 -27.58 15.19 -2.36
N GLN A 344 -28.13 16.41 -2.37
CA GLN A 344 -28.05 17.27 -3.54
C GLN A 344 -26.66 17.93 -3.58
N TRP A 345 -25.86 17.61 -4.60
CA TRP A 345 -24.60 18.29 -4.87
C TRP A 345 -24.33 18.52 -6.39
N PHE A 346 -23.42 19.46 -6.66
CA PHE A 346 -22.72 19.92 -7.87
C PHE A 346 -23.35 20.29 -9.22
N TYR A 347 -24.58 19.93 -9.58
CA TYR A 347 -25.09 20.31 -10.92
C TYR A 347 -26.61 20.43 -10.90
N GLU A 348 -27.11 21.57 -10.42
CA GLU A 348 -28.50 21.94 -10.67
C GLU A 348 -28.66 22.31 -12.14
N ARG A 349 -29.12 21.37 -12.96
CA ARG A 349 -29.64 21.65 -14.31
C ARG A 349 -31.11 21.32 -14.50
N ALA A 350 -31.90 21.22 -13.44
CA ALA A 350 -33.33 20.89 -13.61
C ALA A 350 -34.31 21.66 -12.72
N VAL A 351 -33.87 22.43 -11.73
CA VAL A 351 -34.75 23.37 -11.01
C VAL A 351 -33.90 24.60 -10.79
N ALA A 352 -34.41 25.76 -11.17
CA ALA A 352 -33.64 27.00 -11.26
C ALA A 352 -32.71 27.23 -10.05
N PRO A 353 -31.56 27.92 -10.22
CA PRO A 353 -30.75 28.50 -9.13
C PRO A 353 -31.54 29.57 -8.33
N HIS A 354 -32.83 29.69 -8.59
CA HIS A 354 -33.80 30.32 -7.74
C HIS A 354 -34.46 29.19 -6.95
N GLY A 355 -33.87 28.81 -5.82
CA GLY A 355 -34.81 28.63 -4.72
C GLY A 355 -35.66 29.92 -4.67
N ILE A 356 -36.96 29.77 -4.49
CA ILE A 356 -38.06 30.76 -4.41
C ILE A 356 -37.77 32.23 -3.97
N TRP A 357 -36.56 32.57 -3.48
CA TRP A 357 -36.10 33.85 -2.98
C TRP A 357 -34.56 34.02 -3.05
N GLU A 358 -34.10 35.27 -3.08
CA GLU A 358 -32.70 35.72 -3.15
C GLU A 358 -31.91 35.24 -1.91
N GLY A 359 -31.32 34.04 -1.99
CA GLY A 359 -30.55 33.38 -0.92
C GLY A 359 -30.69 31.86 -0.85
N ALA A 360 -31.68 31.26 -1.53
CA ALA A 360 -31.91 29.82 -1.46
C ALA A 360 -30.95 28.96 -2.32
N ALA A 361 -30.27 29.54 -3.33
CA ALA A 361 -29.16 28.88 -4.01
C ALA A 361 -28.01 28.51 -3.07
N GLU A 362 -27.69 29.39 -2.12
CA GLU A 362 -26.65 29.15 -1.10
C GLU A 362 -27.01 28.00 -0.13
N LEU A 363 -28.29 27.59 -0.14
CA LEU A 363 -28.88 26.54 0.68
C LEU A 363 -28.98 25.17 -0.04
N ALA A 364 -28.90 25.13 -1.36
CA ALA A 364 -29.10 23.90 -2.15
C ALA A 364 -27.85 23.01 -2.22
N VAL A 365 -26.66 23.55 -1.96
CA VAL A 365 -25.37 22.89 -2.30
C VAL A 365 -24.59 22.53 -1.04
N TRP A 366 -24.14 21.29 -0.87
CA TRP A 366 -23.22 20.91 0.21
C TRP A 366 -21.95 21.77 0.09
N GLN A 367 -21.55 22.52 1.11
CA GLN A 367 -20.38 23.41 0.95
C GLN A 367 -19.06 22.65 1.09
N SER A 368 -19.13 21.42 1.63
CA SER A 368 -18.01 20.52 1.84
C SER A 368 -18.48 19.06 2.03
N LYS A 369 -17.54 18.14 2.27
CA LYS A 369 -17.83 16.76 2.71
C LYS A 369 -18.34 16.65 4.15
N ARG A 370 -18.34 17.72 4.95
CA ARG A 370 -18.69 17.67 6.38
C ARG A 370 -20.11 17.12 6.64
N PRO A 371 -21.14 17.42 5.84
CA PRO A 371 -22.44 16.77 5.99
C PRO A 371 -22.37 15.26 5.71
N LEU A 372 -21.56 14.80 4.74
CA LEU A 372 -21.37 13.35 4.47
C LEU A 372 -20.71 12.67 5.65
N ASN A 373 -19.64 13.28 6.16
CA ASN A 373 -18.90 12.78 7.31
C ASN A 373 -19.79 12.74 8.56
N THR A 374 -20.70 13.71 8.70
CA THR A 374 -21.71 13.71 9.76
C THR A 374 -22.64 12.53 9.61
N VAL A 375 -23.18 12.26 8.40
CA VAL A 375 -24.02 11.08 8.14
C VAL A 375 -23.24 9.79 8.44
N ALA A 376 -22.03 9.64 7.88
CA ALA A 376 -21.18 8.47 8.06
C ALA A 376 -20.96 8.16 9.54
N ALA A 377 -20.66 9.17 10.37
CA ALA A 377 -20.46 9.00 11.81
C ALA A 377 -21.67 8.40 12.56
N TYR A 378 -22.88 8.54 12.02
CA TYR A 378 -24.06 7.88 12.56
C TYR A 378 -24.32 6.52 11.92
N LEU A 379 -23.91 6.29 10.67
CA LEU A 379 -24.28 5.11 9.88
C LEU A 379 -23.28 3.96 9.90
N VAL A 380 -22.03 4.20 10.30
CA VAL A 380 -20.96 3.20 10.34
C VAL A 380 -20.40 3.01 11.74
N ASN A 381 -19.78 1.85 11.96
CA ASN A 381 -18.92 1.66 13.12
C ASN A 381 -17.53 2.28 12.84
N PRO A 382 -16.86 2.87 13.85
CA PRO A 382 -15.49 3.33 13.71
C PRO A 382 -14.56 2.21 13.24
N TRP A 383 -13.57 2.57 12.42
CA TRP A 383 -12.55 1.66 11.90
C TRP A 383 -11.14 2.10 12.30
N ASN A 384 -10.17 1.21 12.11
CA ASN A 384 -8.80 1.47 12.52
C ASN A 384 -8.04 2.38 11.52
N ALA A 385 -8.23 3.69 11.65
CA ALA A 385 -7.51 4.67 10.84
C ALA A 385 -5.99 4.62 11.03
N GLU A 386 -5.50 4.28 12.23
CA GLU A 386 -4.07 4.15 12.52
C GLU A 386 -3.42 3.00 11.74
N GLU A 387 -4.06 1.82 11.71
CA GLU A 387 -3.58 0.68 10.91
C GLU A 387 -3.63 0.99 9.40
N ARG A 388 -4.67 1.68 8.91
CA ARG A 388 -4.74 2.13 7.50
C ARG A 388 -3.56 3.03 7.13
N ARG A 389 -3.29 4.05 7.95
CA ARG A 389 -2.15 4.97 7.76
C ARG A 389 -0.82 4.23 7.84
N THR A 390 -0.67 3.33 8.81
CA THR A 390 0.56 2.53 8.98
C THR A 390 0.81 1.64 7.76
N LEU A 391 -0.22 0.98 7.24
CA LEU A 391 -0.11 0.15 6.04
C LEU A 391 0.38 0.97 4.85
N ARG A 392 -0.14 2.20 4.70
CA ARG A 392 0.29 3.10 3.64
C ARG A 392 1.78 3.40 3.68
N ILE A 393 2.32 3.67 4.87
CA ILE A 393 3.76 3.88 5.10
C ILE A 393 4.55 2.60 4.79
N LEU A 394 4.05 1.43 5.20
CA LEU A 394 4.67 0.14 4.90
C LEU A 394 4.77 -0.12 3.39
N GLU A 395 3.72 0.18 2.62
CA GLU A 395 3.75 0.02 1.16
C GLU A 395 4.81 0.91 0.50
N HIS A 396 4.90 2.18 0.91
CA HIS A 396 5.94 3.09 0.43
C HIS A 396 7.33 2.58 0.80
N SER A 397 7.49 2.10 2.05
CA SER A 397 8.77 1.54 2.52
C SER A 397 9.14 0.26 1.77
N ARG A 398 8.16 -0.52 1.30
CA ARG A 398 8.38 -1.70 0.45
C ARG A 398 8.86 -1.31 -0.94
N LEU A 399 8.24 -0.31 -1.57
CA LEU A 399 8.70 0.23 -2.87
C LEU A 399 10.14 0.77 -2.75
N ALA A 400 10.42 1.58 -1.71
CA ALA A 400 11.76 2.06 -1.38
C ALA A 400 12.75 0.89 -1.17
N SER A 401 12.34 -0.15 -0.45
CA SER A 401 13.17 -1.33 -0.19
C SER A 401 13.55 -2.07 -1.48
N ILE A 402 12.60 -2.25 -2.40
CA ILE A 402 12.85 -2.87 -3.71
C ILE A 402 13.87 -2.04 -4.50
N ASN A 403 13.70 -0.71 -4.52
CA ASN A 403 14.63 0.20 -5.18
C ASN A 403 16.05 0.13 -4.57
N ILE A 404 16.16 0.15 -3.23
CA ILE A 404 17.44 0.00 -2.53
C ILE A 404 18.11 -1.33 -2.91
N ILE A 405 17.37 -2.44 -2.85
CA ILE A 405 17.92 -3.78 -3.14
C ILE A 405 18.38 -3.88 -4.59
N ALA A 406 17.65 -3.28 -5.52
CA ALA A 406 17.99 -3.28 -6.94
C ALA A 406 19.24 -2.44 -7.24
N LYS A 407 19.40 -1.28 -6.60
CA LYS A 407 20.50 -0.32 -6.88
C LYS A 407 21.75 -0.53 -6.03
N SER A 408 21.64 -1.14 -4.86
CA SER A 408 22.76 -1.38 -3.95
C SER A 408 23.70 -2.47 -4.48
N GLU A 409 25.01 -2.26 -4.35
CA GLU A 409 26.03 -3.32 -4.52
C GLU A 409 26.45 -3.89 -3.16
N SER A 410 26.14 -3.18 -2.06
CA SER A 410 26.56 -3.53 -0.71
C SER A 410 25.70 -4.64 -0.07
N PRO A 411 26.29 -5.79 0.30
CA PRO A 411 25.57 -6.82 1.04
C PRO A 411 25.06 -6.34 2.42
N LEU A 412 25.71 -5.33 3.00
CA LEU A 412 25.29 -4.74 4.27
C LEU A 412 23.97 -4.00 4.14
N VAL A 413 23.85 -3.13 3.13
CA VAL A 413 22.63 -2.33 2.89
C VAL A 413 21.48 -3.26 2.52
N LYS A 414 21.70 -4.22 1.61
CA LYS A 414 20.69 -5.23 1.25
C LYS A 414 20.19 -6.00 2.47
N LYS A 415 21.09 -6.43 3.36
CA LYS A 415 20.73 -7.15 4.58
C LYS A 415 19.98 -6.26 5.57
N TRP A 416 20.44 -5.01 5.76
CA TRP A 416 19.81 -4.04 6.65
C TRP A 416 18.36 -3.75 6.23
N VAL A 417 18.14 -3.38 4.97
CA VAL A 417 16.80 -3.04 4.47
C VAL A 417 15.88 -4.26 4.46
N SER A 418 16.37 -5.43 4.02
CA SER A 418 15.59 -6.68 3.99
C SER A 418 15.17 -7.13 5.39
N SER A 419 16.05 -6.97 6.38
CA SER A 419 15.72 -7.28 7.78
C SER A 419 14.70 -6.30 8.33
N LYS A 420 14.85 -5.00 8.04
CA LYS A 420 14.01 -3.94 8.57
C LYS A 420 12.58 -4.01 8.03
N ILE A 421 12.42 -4.14 6.72
CA ILE A 421 11.09 -4.28 6.09
C ILE A 421 10.37 -5.54 6.58
N LYS A 422 11.11 -6.65 6.73
CA LYS A 422 10.56 -7.89 7.29
C LYS A 422 10.04 -7.67 8.72
N SER A 423 10.83 -7.05 9.59
CA SER A 423 10.41 -6.74 10.95
C SER A 423 9.24 -5.76 11.01
N ALA A 424 9.14 -4.83 10.05
CA ALA A 424 8.03 -3.89 9.96
C ALA A 424 6.71 -4.61 9.64
N TYR A 425 6.70 -5.51 8.65
CA TYR A 425 5.53 -6.35 8.35
C TYR A 425 5.20 -7.35 9.46
N GLU A 426 6.21 -7.91 10.16
CA GLU A 426 5.97 -8.75 11.35
C GLU A 426 5.32 -7.97 12.49
N ALA A 427 5.75 -6.72 12.73
CA ALA A 427 5.13 -5.84 13.71
C ALA A 427 3.68 -5.50 13.33
N PHE A 428 3.43 -5.18 12.05
CA PHE A 428 2.08 -4.90 11.54
C PHE A 428 1.16 -6.11 11.67
N GLY A 429 1.63 -7.30 11.28
CA GLY A 429 0.87 -8.55 11.40
C GLY A 429 0.54 -8.93 12.86
N ASN A 430 1.30 -8.41 13.82
CA ASN A 430 1.04 -8.54 15.26
C ASN A 430 0.24 -7.34 15.83
N HIS A 431 -0.41 -6.55 14.98
CA HIS A 431 -1.19 -5.36 15.36
C HIS A 431 -0.40 -4.32 16.18
N SER A 432 0.91 -4.21 15.92
CA SER A 432 1.81 -3.24 16.57
C SER A 432 2.13 -2.07 15.64
N SER A 433 1.08 -1.30 15.28
CA SER A 433 1.12 -0.23 14.26
C SER A 433 2.26 0.76 14.44
N ARG A 434 2.38 1.34 15.64
CA ARG A 434 3.47 2.28 15.97
C ARG A 434 4.87 1.71 15.68
N ARG A 435 5.12 0.45 16.04
CA ARG A 435 6.42 -0.18 15.82
C ARG A 435 6.67 -0.46 14.34
N ALA A 436 5.62 -0.81 13.60
CA ALA A 436 5.70 -1.00 12.15
C ALA A 436 5.98 0.33 11.45
N GLU A 437 5.29 1.41 11.85
CA GLU A 437 5.51 2.78 11.37
C GLU A 437 6.96 3.22 11.63
N GLU A 438 7.47 3.11 12.86
CA GLU A 438 8.87 3.43 13.19
C GLU A 438 9.87 2.73 12.25
N LEU A 439 9.74 1.41 12.08
CA LEU A 439 10.65 0.63 11.24
C LEU A 439 10.53 0.96 9.75
N ALA A 440 9.32 1.25 9.27
CA ALA A 440 9.04 1.61 7.89
C ALA A 440 9.56 3.02 7.56
N SER A 441 9.33 3.98 8.45
CA SER A 441 9.81 5.36 8.32
C SER A 441 11.33 5.42 8.27
N GLU A 442 12.05 4.61 9.04
CA GLU A 442 13.53 4.53 8.96
C GLU A 442 14.02 4.15 7.53
N ILE A 443 13.26 3.36 6.77
CA ILE A 443 13.62 3.02 5.37
C ILE A 443 13.37 4.21 4.45
N LEU A 444 12.27 4.93 4.64
CA LEU A 444 11.94 6.11 3.85
C LEU A 444 12.95 7.24 4.11
N GLU A 445 13.27 7.49 5.38
CA GLU A 445 14.29 8.43 5.82
C GLU A 445 15.65 8.14 5.20
N PHE A 446 16.04 6.86 5.10
CA PHE A 446 17.30 6.48 4.46
C PHE A 446 17.41 7.01 3.02
N LEU A 447 16.31 7.13 2.28
CA LEU A 447 16.29 7.64 0.91
C LEU A 447 15.90 9.13 0.81
N PHE A 448 15.84 9.86 1.92
CA PHE A 448 15.36 11.24 1.93
C PHE A 448 16.13 12.16 0.96
N HIS A 449 17.44 11.95 0.77
CA HIS A 449 18.26 12.74 -0.17
C HIS A 449 18.42 12.11 -1.55
N VAL A 450 17.75 10.98 -1.80
CA VAL A 450 17.81 10.27 -3.09
C VAL A 450 16.69 10.77 -3.99
N GLU A 451 17.04 11.20 -5.20
CA GLU A 451 16.06 11.56 -6.23
C GLU A 451 15.25 10.32 -6.67
N ASN A 452 13.94 10.50 -6.83
CA ASN A 452 12.98 9.43 -7.14
C ASN A 452 13.21 8.16 -6.27
N PRO A 453 13.02 8.28 -4.95
CA PRO A 453 13.37 7.21 -4.00
C PRO A 453 12.48 5.97 -4.14
N LEU A 454 11.31 6.10 -4.76
CA LEU A 454 10.40 4.99 -5.05
C LEU A 454 10.66 4.31 -6.40
N ASN A 455 11.49 4.91 -7.27
CA ASN A 455 11.76 4.46 -8.62
C ASN A 455 10.48 4.28 -9.46
N ILE A 456 9.52 5.18 -9.29
CA ILE A 456 8.31 5.27 -10.12
C ILE A 456 8.69 6.08 -11.36
N ALA A 457 8.54 5.48 -12.55
CA ALA A 457 8.65 6.20 -13.80
C ALA A 457 7.28 6.83 -14.13
N VAL A 458 7.30 7.86 -14.97
CA VAL A 458 6.08 8.33 -15.63
C VAL A 458 6.33 8.04 -17.09
N ASP A 459 5.93 6.86 -17.55
CA ASP A 459 6.15 6.37 -18.92
C ASP A 459 4.90 5.71 -19.54
N GLY A 460 3.84 5.51 -18.74
CA GLY A 460 2.58 4.91 -19.15
C GLY A 460 2.53 3.38 -18.96
N ASN A 461 3.55 2.77 -18.35
CA ASN A 461 3.56 1.37 -17.93
C ASN A 461 3.18 1.24 -16.44
N GLY A 462 2.45 0.19 -16.08
CA GLY A 462 1.94 -0.02 -14.73
C GLY A 462 2.78 -0.94 -13.84
N ASP A 463 3.93 -1.43 -14.32
CA ASP A 463 4.69 -2.51 -13.67
C ASP A 463 5.23 -2.13 -12.27
N GLU A 464 5.66 -0.88 -12.07
CA GLU A 464 6.10 -0.38 -10.76
C GLU A 464 4.98 -0.34 -9.70
N TRP A 465 3.72 -0.24 -10.13
CA TRP A 465 2.55 -0.17 -9.24
C TRP A 465 2.06 -1.54 -8.78
N LEU A 466 2.64 -2.63 -9.29
CA LEU A 466 2.22 -3.99 -8.98
C LEU A 466 2.20 -4.28 -7.47
N ASN A 467 3.16 -3.73 -6.72
CA ASN A 467 3.31 -3.93 -5.28
C ASN A 467 2.52 -2.94 -4.41
N LEU A 468 1.72 -2.06 -5.01
CA LEU A 468 0.93 -1.06 -4.31
C LEU A 468 -0.57 -1.38 -4.41
N ASP A 469 -1.29 -1.21 -3.32
CA ASP A 469 -2.74 -1.28 -3.33
C ASP A 469 -3.35 0.02 -3.92
N PRO A 470 -4.43 -0.07 -4.71
CA PRO A 470 -5.12 1.12 -5.21
C PRO A 470 -5.69 1.96 -4.07
N VAL A 471 -5.85 3.26 -4.30
CA VAL A 471 -6.62 4.14 -3.41
C VAL A 471 -8.11 4.18 -3.79
N TYR A 472 -8.45 3.71 -5.00
CA TYR A 472 -9.81 3.62 -5.51
C TYR A 472 -9.98 2.38 -6.41
N PHE A 473 -11.18 1.79 -6.37
CA PHE A 473 -11.60 0.72 -7.27
C PHE A 473 -13.08 0.87 -7.58
N ASN A 474 -13.40 0.91 -8.87
CA ASN A 474 -14.75 0.83 -9.39
C ASN A 474 -15.08 -0.64 -9.71
N PRO A 475 -15.90 -1.35 -8.92
CA PRO A 475 -16.29 -2.73 -9.22
C PRO A 475 -17.22 -2.84 -10.45
N SER A 476 -17.87 -1.74 -10.85
CA SER A 476 -18.77 -1.72 -12.01
C SER A 476 -18.00 -1.63 -13.32
N LYS A 477 -18.16 -2.67 -14.15
CA LYS A 477 -17.71 -2.64 -15.55
C LYS A 477 -18.67 -1.90 -16.46
N ASN A 478 -19.90 -1.67 -15.98
CA ASN A 478 -20.93 -0.96 -16.70
C ASN A 478 -20.54 0.51 -16.82
N PHE A 479 -20.34 0.97 -18.04
CA PHE A 479 -19.99 2.35 -18.32
C PHE A 479 -21.29 3.17 -18.46
N PRO A 480 -21.37 4.40 -17.92
CA PRO A 480 -22.59 5.19 -17.97
C PRO A 480 -22.83 5.81 -19.34
N TRP A 481 -23.26 5.01 -20.33
CA TRP A 481 -23.54 5.49 -21.69
C TRP A 481 -24.66 6.54 -21.73
N PHE A 482 -25.68 6.41 -20.87
CA PHE A 482 -26.80 7.35 -20.80
C PHE A 482 -26.42 8.70 -20.17
N ASN A 483 -25.34 8.76 -19.39
CA ASN A 483 -24.78 10.03 -18.88
C ASN A 483 -23.76 10.66 -19.84
N LEU A 484 -23.57 10.13 -21.05
CA LEU A 484 -22.68 10.74 -22.06
C LEU A 484 -23.43 11.72 -22.98
N VAL A 485 -24.75 11.89 -22.81
CA VAL A 485 -25.56 12.88 -23.54
C VAL A 485 -25.03 14.31 -23.33
N TRP A 486 -24.21 14.50 -22.29
CA TRP A 486 -23.67 15.77 -21.84
C TRP A 486 -22.25 16.10 -22.33
N ILE A 487 -21.60 15.22 -23.12
CA ILE A 487 -20.19 15.41 -23.52
C ILE A 487 -20.05 16.02 -24.93
N GLY A 488 -20.84 17.03 -25.29
CA GLY A 488 -20.63 17.86 -26.50
C GLY A 488 -20.13 17.10 -27.75
N GLU A 489 -19.01 17.54 -28.34
CA GLU A 489 -18.40 16.94 -29.55
C GLU A 489 -17.62 15.62 -29.29
N VAL A 490 -17.61 15.07 -28.07
CA VAL A 490 -16.85 13.86 -27.73
C VAL A 490 -17.70 12.62 -28.00
N GLU A 491 -17.22 11.77 -28.92
CA GLU A 491 -17.91 10.51 -29.20
C GLU A 491 -17.80 9.56 -28.00
N ALA A 492 -18.91 8.90 -27.65
CA ALA A 492 -18.96 7.94 -26.55
C ALA A 492 -17.92 6.79 -26.64
N LYS A 493 -17.44 6.49 -27.86
CA LYS A 493 -16.39 5.50 -28.11
C LYS A 493 -14.97 5.98 -27.74
N ASP A 494 -14.79 7.30 -27.57
CA ASP A 494 -13.51 7.93 -27.28
C ASP A 494 -13.25 8.09 -25.78
N VAL A 495 -14.24 7.84 -24.92
CA VAL A 495 -14.13 7.84 -23.45
C VAL A 495 -14.01 6.42 -22.88
N GLY A 496 -13.64 6.28 -21.61
CA GLY A 496 -13.39 4.96 -21.00
C GLY A 496 -13.77 4.87 -19.52
N ASN A 497 -14.10 3.64 -19.07
CA ASN A 497 -14.49 3.33 -17.70
C ASN A 497 -13.28 3.20 -16.77
N LEU A 498 -13.16 4.12 -15.81
CA LEU A 498 -12.11 4.07 -14.80
C LEU A 498 -12.28 2.83 -13.92
N LYS A 499 -11.21 2.04 -13.78
CA LYS A 499 -11.18 0.84 -12.95
C LYS A 499 -10.52 1.14 -11.61
N CYS A 500 -9.30 1.68 -11.60
CA CYS A 500 -8.55 1.95 -10.39
C CYS A 500 -7.81 3.29 -10.46
N VAL A 501 -7.61 3.89 -9.29
CA VAL A 501 -6.62 4.96 -9.09
C VAL A 501 -5.60 4.46 -8.08
N TYR A 502 -4.33 4.63 -8.41
CA TYR A 502 -3.21 4.40 -7.50
C TYR A 502 -2.55 5.74 -7.24
N ALA A 503 -2.02 5.88 -6.03
CA ALA A 503 -1.31 7.07 -5.63
C ALA A 503 -0.09 6.65 -4.80
N ALA A 504 1.01 7.38 -4.89
CA ALA A 504 2.15 7.26 -3.99
C ALA A 504 2.83 8.62 -3.93
N ASN A 505 3.58 8.92 -2.88
CA ASN A 505 4.35 10.16 -2.83
C ASN A 505 5.78 9.92 -2.36
N ASP A 506 6.71 10.70 -2.91
CA ASP A 506 7.98 10.98 -2.25
C ASP A 506 7.90 12.33 -1.50
N LYS A 507 9.02 12.85 -1.02
CA LYS A 507 9.06 14.12 -0.29
C LYS A 507 8.71 15.34 -1.18
N GLU A 508 8.88 15.24 -2.50
CA GLU A 508 8.72 16.34 -3.45
C GLU A 508 7.51 16.18 -4.38
N ASN A 509 7.07 14.95 -4.63
CA ASN A 509 6.11 14.63 -5.67
C ASN A 509 5.03 13.65 -5.21
N LEU A 510 3.80 13.91 -5.67
CA LEU A 510 2.69 12.96 -5.72
C LEU A 510 2.67 12.29 -7.10
N TYR A 511 2.71 10.97 -7.12
CA TYR A 511 2.57 10.14 -8.31
C TYR A 511 1.16 9.57 -8.35
N LEU A 512 0.51 9.58 -9.51
CA LEU A 512 -0.79 8.97 -9.73
C LEU A 512 -0.75 8.05 -10.95
N MET A 513 -1.46 6.93 -10.87
CA MET A 513 -1.74 6.06 -12.02
C MET A 513 -3.24 5.79 -12.11
N LEU A 514 -3.82 6.01 -13.28
CA LEU A 514 -5.20 5.69 -13.60
C LEU A 514 -5.24 4.46 -14.50
N GLU A 515 -5.92 3.42 -14.04
CA GLU A 515 -6.16 2.16 -14.74
C GLU A 515 -7.61 2.12 -15.22
N PHE A 516 -7.84 1.74 -16.48
CA PHE A 516 -9.18 1.61 -17.07
C PHE A 516 -9.52 0.12 -17.30
N TYR A 517 -10.81 -0.22 -17.43
CA TYR A 517 -11.22 -1.61 -17.74
C TYR A 517 -10.80 -2.07 -19.15
N GLY A 518 -10.34 -1.15 -20.00
CA GLY A 518 -9.70 -1.41 -21.29
C GLY A 518 -8.46 -0.54 -21.47
N ARG A 519 -7.99 -0.38 -22.71
CA ARG A 519 -6.90 0.55 -23.00
C ARG A 519 -7.29 1.97 -22.59
N PRO A 520 -6.32 2.82 -22.20
CA PRO A 520 -6.58 4.22 -21.93
C PRO A 520 -7.34 4.90 -23.08
N PRO A 521 -8.43 5.64 -22.78
CA PRO A 521 -9.32 6.20 -23.79
C PRO A 521 -8.66 7.32 -24.60
N LYS A 522 -9.20 7.59 -25.79
CA LYS A 522 -8.69 8.67 -26.66
C LYS A 522 -8.90 10.04 -26.01
N HIS A 523 -10.06 10.27 -25.44
CA HIS A 523 -10.36 11.42 -24.60
C HIS A 523 -10.10 11.03 -23.14
N LEU A 524 -9.14 11.69 -22.50
CA LEU A 524 -8.80 11.43 -21.09
C LEU A 524 -9.73 12.23 -20.17
N PRO A 525 -10.03 11.73 -18.96
CA PRO A 525 -10.85 12.46 -18.01
C PRO A 525 -10.12 13.67 -17.44
N LEU A 526 -10.87 14.56 -16.81
CA LEU A 526 -10.35 15.64 -15.98
C LEU A 526 -9.99 15.10 -14.59
N LEU A 527 -8.97 15.69 -13.96
CA LEU A 527 -8.57 15.40 -12.58
C LEU A 527 -8.69 16.67 -11.74
N ALA A 528 -9.49 16.61 -10.68
CA ALA A 528 -9.56 17.64 -9.64
C ALA A 528 -8.86 17.16 -8.36
N ILE A 529 -8.16 18.07 -7.71
CA ILE A 529 -7.39 17.82 -6.48
C ILE A 529 -7.76 18.88 -5.45
N ASP A 530 -8.36 18.47 -4.35
CA ASP A 530 -8.59 19.30 -3.18
C ASP A 530 -7.47 19.11 -2.14
N THR A 531 -6.92 20.20 -1.65
CA THR A 531 -5.89 20.23 -0.60
C THR A 531 -6.42 20.75 0.73
N SER A 532 -7.68 21.24 0.79
CA SER A 532 -8.33 21.59 2.06
C SER A 532 -8.57 20.34 2.91
N GLY A 533 -8.76 19.21 2.25
CA GLY A 533 -9.03 17.93 2.88
C GLY A 533 -10.46 17.80 3.42
N GLU A 534 -11.31 18.78 3.13
CA GLU A 534 -12.75 18.73 3.41
C GLU A 534 -13.59 18.89 2.13
N TRP A 535 -12.95 18.96 0.94
CA TRP A 535 -13.63 19.27 -0.31
C TRP A 535 -14.46 20.55 -0.22
N ARG A 536 -13.83 21.62 0.28
CA ARG A 536 -14.45 22.95 0.28
C ARG A 536 -14.14 23.64 -1.03
N HIS A 537 -15.16 24.28 -1.61
CA HIS A 537 -15.04 25.26 -2.69
C HIS A 537 -14.32 26.53 -2.21
N GLU A 538 -13.06 26.37 -1.85
CA GLU A 538 -12.21 27.40 -1.27
C GLU A 538 -11.17 27.80 -2.31
N SER A 539 -11.28 29.05 -2.79
CA SER A 539 -10.32 29.63 -3.72
C SER A 539 -8.90 29.42 -3.22
N GLY A 540 -8.06 28.81 -4.07
CA GLY A 540 -6.65 28.53 -3.75
C GLY A 540 -6.37 27.18 -3.09
N CYS A 541 -7.39 26.40 -2.73
CA CYS A 541 -7.25 25.05 -2.16
C CYS A 541 -7.71 23.93 -3.11
N GLU A 542 -8.17 24.28 -4.31
CA GLU A 542 -8.58 23.33 -5.34
C GLU A 542 -7.75 23.52 -6.62
N PHE A 543 -7.39 22.38 -7.21
CA PHE A 543 -6.58 22.31 -8.40
C PHE A 543 -7.25 21.45 -9.46
N HIS A 544 -7.00 21.78 -10.72
CA HIS A 544 -7.60 21.11 -11.86
C HIS A 544 -6.55 20.81 -12.93
N ILE A 545 -6.59 19.58 -13.46
CA ILE A 545 -5.70 19.11 -14.52
C ILE A 545 -6.56 18.57 -15.68
N PRO A 546 -6.64 19.29 -16.81
CA PRO A 546 -7.22 18.75 -18.04
C PRO A 546 -6.24 17.75 -18.66
N LEU A 547 -6.38 16.46 -18.33
CA LEU A 547 -5.41 15.46 -18.76
C LEU A 547 -5.32 15.41 -20.29
N SER A 548 -4.11 15.55 -20.80
CA SER A 548 -3.78 15.44 -22.22
C SER A 548 -2.49 14.66 -22.39
N ARG A 549 -2.30 14.00 -23.54
CA ARG A 549 -1.06 13.23 -23.79
C ARG A 549 0.12 14.18 -23.93
N GLY A 550 1.10 14.10 -23.03
CA GLY A 550 2.26 14.97 -23.02
C GLY A 550 2.25 15.93 -21.83
N LEU A 551 2.12 17.24 -22.07
CA LEU A 551 2.09 18.24 -21.00
C LEU A 551 0.67 18.74 -20.77
N SER A 552 0.24 18.75 -19.51
CA SER A 552 -1.04 19.31 -19.08
C SER A 552 -0.80 20.40 -18.04
N ASP A 553 -1.53 21.50 -18.11
CA ASP A 553 -1.39 22.58 -17.13
C ASP A 553 -2.09 22.22 -15.81
N LEU A 554 -1.43 22.56 -14.69
CA LEU A 554 -2.00 22.48 -13.35
C LEU A 554 -2.58 23.84 -12.99
N TRP A 555 -3.91 23.91 -13.00
CA TRP A 555 -4.66 25.11 -12.67
C TRP A 555 -4.98 25.11 -11.19
N ARG A 556 -4.69 26.22 -10.52
CA ARG A 556 -5.25 26.55 -9.20
C ARG A 556 -6.51 27.36 -9.41
N VAL A 557 -7.63 26.84 -8.94
CA VAL A 557 -8.97 27.36 -9.21
C VAL A 557 -9.24 28.59 -8.35
N SER A 558 -9.81 29.62 -8.98
CA SER A 558 -10.44 30.75 -8.29
C SER A 558 -11.93 30.75 -8.59
N TYR A 559 -12.73 30.85 -7.53
CA TYR A 559 -14.19 31.06 -7.62
C TYR A 559 -14.56 32.54 -7.71
N GLU A 560 -13.59 33.46 -7.67
CA GLU A 560 -13.85 34.88 -7.78
C GLU A 560 -14.42 35.21 -9.17
N GLY A 561 -15.53 35.97 -9.21
CA GLY A 561 -16.19 36.33 -10.46
C GLY A 561 -16.96 35.18 -11.14
N MET A 562 -16.92 33.96 -10.60
CA MET A 562 -17.88 32.93 -11.00
C MET A 562 -19.26 33.30 -10.43
N SER A 563 -20.23 33.50 -11.31
CA SER A 563 -21.61 33.69 -10.90
C SER A 563 -22.20 32.34 -10.46
N ALA A 564 -22.93 32.32 -9.34
CA ALA A 564 -23.78 31.18 -8.98
C ALA A 564 -24.93 30.97 -9.99
N TYR A 565 -25.11 31.91 -10.94
CA TYR A 565 -26.20 31.99 -11.92
C TYR A 565 -25.74 31.89 -13.39
N GLU A 566 -24.43 31.85 -13.69
CA GLU A 566 -23.93 31.64 -15.05
C GLU A 566 -23.47 30.18 -15.21
N ASP A 567 -24.00 29.50 -16.23
CA ASP A 567 -24.23 28.05 -16.30
C ASP A 567 -23.01 27.10 -16.27
N HIS A 568 -21.77 27.55 -16.06
CA HIS A 568 -20.62 26.64 -16.18
C HIS A 568 -19.51 26.92 -15.14
N PHE A 569 -19.26 25.94 -14.26
CA PHE A 569 -18.01 25.85 -13.52
C PHE A 569 -16.85 25.75 -14.53
N ASP A 570 -16.12 26.85 -14.68
CA ASP A 570 -14.94 26.92 -15.52
C ASP A 570 -13.67 26.97 -14.64
N PRO A 571 -13.00 25.82 -14.41
CA PRO A 571 -11.78 25.80 -13.62
C PRO A 571 -10.63 26.58 -14.30
N GLN A 572 -10.76 26.96 -15.57
CA GLN A 572 -9.79 27.72 -16.36
C GLN A 572 -10.24 29.18 -16.62
N ASN A 573 -11.16 29.70 -15.80
CA ASN A 573 -11.61 31.09 -15.90
C ASN A 573 -10.46 32.12 -15.73
N PRO A 574 -10.65 33.38 -16.13
CA PRO A 574 -9.59 34.41 -16.10
C PRO A 574 -8.95 34.68 -14.73
N ASN A 575 -9.62 34.33 -13.62
CA ASN A 575 -9.11 34.50 -12.26
C ASN A 575 -8.39 33.24 -11.72
N SER A 576 -8.52 32.09 -12.40
CA SER A 576 -7.73 30.91 -12.13
C SER A 576 -6.28 31.10 -12.62
N THR A 577 -5.34 30.38 -11.99
CA THR A 577 -3.90 30.55 -12.29
C THR A 577 -3.23 29.22 -12.60
N ILE A 578 -2.40 29.19 -13.64
CA ILE A 578 -1.50 28.05 -13.89
C ILE A 578 -0.35 28.12 -12.89
N VAL A 579 -0.18 27.08 -12.07
CA VAL A 579 0.90 27.00 -11.07
C VAL A 579 2.07 26.12 -11.52
N GLY A 580 1.88 25.35 -12.59
CA GLY A 580 2.90 24.54 -13.22
C GLY A 580 2.33 23.72 -14.37
N SER A 581 3.20 22.97 -15.05
CA SER A 581 2.80 22.00 -16.08
C SER A 581 3.25 20.60 -15.65
N ILE A 582 2.38 19.62 -15.84
CA ILE A 582 2.52 18.23 -15.41
C ILE A 582 2.69 17.35 -16.64
N GLU A 583 3.67 16.45 -16.58
CA GLU A 583 3.83 15.42 -17.59
C GLU A 583 2.82 14.30 -17.35
N VAL A 584 2.07 13.97 -18.40
CA VAL A 584 1.07 12.91 -18.45
C VAL A 584 1.48 11.93 -19.54
N ARG A 585 1.80 10.70 -19.13
CA ARG A 585 2.17 9.62 -20.04
C ARG A 585 1.06 8.61 -20.14
N VAL A 586 0.86 8.11 -21.36
CA VAL A 586 -0.24 7.20 -21.68
C VAL A 586 0.28 6.09 -22.57
N ASN A 587 0.20 4.87 -22.06
CA ASN A 587 0.39 3.65 -22.84
C ASN A 587 -0.64 2.60 -22.41
N ASP A 588 -0.29 1.70 -21.50
CA ASP A 588 -1.20 0.69 -20.94
C ASP A 588 -2.03 1.27 -19.78
N VAL A 589 -1.49 2.30 -19.12
CA VAL A 589 -2.14 3.10 -18.08
C VAL A 589 -1.90 4.59 -18.36
N VAL A 590 -2.54 5.47 -17.56
CA VAL A 590 -2.25 6.91 -17.54
C VAL A 590 -1.47 7.22 -16.27
N GLU A 591 -0.31 7.83 -16.40
CA GLU A 591 0.55 8.21 -15.27
C GLU A 591 0.85 9.70 -15.26
N LEU A 592 1.01 10.25 -14.06
CA LEU A 592 1.42 11.62 -13.86
C LEU A 592 2.20 11.82 -12.55
N ARG A 593 3.08 12.81 -12.56
CA ARG A 593 3.87 13.25 -11.39
C ARG A 593 3.62 14.73 -11.11
N ILE A 594 3.08 15.01 -9.94
CA ILE A 594 2.69 16.33 -9.49
C ILE A 594 3.63 16.79 -8.36
N PRO A 595 4.46 17.83 -8.57
CA PRO A 595 5.25 18.40 -7.49
C PRO A 595 4.37 18.93 -6.36
N LEU A 596 4.54 18.39 -5.14
CA LEU A 596 3.77 18.74 -3.95
C LEU A 596 3.83 20.24 -3.62
N LYS A 597 4.95 20.91 -3.95
CA LYS A 597 5.10 22.36 -3.79
C LYS A 597 4.06 23.17 -4.57
N PHE A 598 3.58 22.67 -5.72
CA PHE A 598 2.54 23.35 -6.48
C PHE A 598 1.18 23.27 -5.78
N LEU A 599 0.98 22.21 -4.99
CA LEU A 599 -0.21 21.98 -4.17
C LEU A 599 -0.11 22.60 -2.76
N GLY A 600 0.97 23.33 -2.46
CA GLY A 600 1.19 23.91 -1.12
C GLY A 600 1.74 22.94 -0.06
N ASN A 601 2.27 21.77 -0.47
CA ASN A 601 2.76 20.70 0.41
C ASN A 601 1.72 20.21 1.44
N PRO A 602 0.55 19.72 0.97
CA PRO A 602 -0.53 19.31 1.86
C PRO A 602 -0.20 17.99 2.57
N GLU A 603 -0.79 17.77 3.75
CA GLU A 603 -0.68 16.49 4.47
C GLU A 603 -1.64 15.42 3.92
N LYS A 604 -2.67 15.84 3.19
CA LYS A 604 -3.66 14.99 2.54
C LYS A 604 -4.16 15.64 1.28
N VAL A 605 -4.52 14.83 0.29
CA VAL A 605 -5.21 15.29 -0.91
C VAL A 605 -6.43 14.43 -1.17
N ASN A 606 -7.31 14.99 -1.97
CA ASN A 606 -8.64 14.49 -2.23
C ASN A 606 -8.82 14.54 -3.75
N LEU A 607 -9.03 13.38 -4.39
CA LEU A 607 -9.04 13.30 -5.86
C LEU A 607 -10.44 13.01 -6.41
N ILE A 608 -10.79 13.69 -7.49
CA ILE A 608 -11.94 13.39 -8.34
C ILE A 608 -11.47 13.24 -9.79
N VAL A 609 -11.88 12.17 -10.44
CA VAL A 609 -11.68 11.88 -11.86
C VAL A 609 -13.04 11.88 -12.54
N TRP A 610 -13.21 12.66 -13.60
CA TRP A 610 -14.53 12.82 -14.21
C TRP A 610 -14.44 13.24 -15.67
N TYR A 611 -15.52 13.02 -16.42
CA TYR A 611 -15.73 13.67 -17.69
C TYR A 611 -16.80 14.75 -17.54
N PRO A 612 -16.70 15.88 -18.27
CA PRO A 612 -17.77 16.85 -18.34
C PRO A 612 -19.13 16.21 -18.55
N GLY A 613 -20.10 16.52 -17.69
CA GLY A 613 -21.47 16.06 -17.86
C GLY A 613 -21.78 14.64 -17.37
N MET A 614 -20.85 13.92 -16.73
CA MET A 614 -21.17 12.69 -16.01
C MET A 614 -20.95 12.82 -14.51
N ALA A 615 -21.55 11.91 -13.75
CA ALA A 615 -21.22 11.74 -12.35
C ALA A 615 -19.72 11.39 -12.19
N PRO A 616 -18.98 12.09 -11.30
CA PRO A 616 -17.55 11.84 -11.11
C PRO A 616 -17.27 10.45 -10.50
N TRP A 617 -16.11 9.88 -10.83
CA TRP A 617 -15.46 8.87 -9.99
C TRP A 617 -14.55 9.61 -9.00
N GLY A 618 -14.72 9.42 -7.71
CA GLY A 618 -14.21 10.47 -6.86
C GLY A 618 -14.25 10.21 -5.39
N ASP A 619 -13.92 11.29 -4.68
CA ASP A 619 -13.73 11.32 -3.24
C ASP A 619 -12.61 10.41 -2.73
N VAL A 620 -11.60 10.23 -3.57
CA VAL A 620 -10.43 9.41 -3.28
C VAL A 620 -9.52 10.16 -2.33
N GLU A 621 -9.60 9.84 -1.05
CA GLU A 621 -8.73 10.38 -0.02
C GLU A 621 -7.35 9.72 -0.07
N VAL A 622 -6.32 10.54 -0.18
CA VAL A 622 -4.92 10.12 -0.20
C VAL A 622 -4.17 10.87 0.91
N ASP A 623 -3.81 10.15 1.96
CA ASP A 623 -2.85 10.64 2.95
C ASP A 623 -1.47 10.74 2.32
N ILE A 624 -0.83 11.91 2.43
CA ILE A 624 0.55 12.11 2.00
C ILE A 624 1.45 11.51 3.08
N VAL A 625 2.20 10.48 2.72
CA VAL A 625 3.19 9.87 3.62
C VAL A 625 4.22 10.93 3.95
N ASP A 626 4.44 11.17 5.24
CA ASP A 626 5.45 12.13 5.67
C ASP A 626 6.83 11.48 5.53
N TRP A 627 7.65 12.08 4.67
CA TRP A 627 9.06 11.71 4.51
C TRP A 627 9.98 12.51 5.44
N ARG A 628 9.43 13.46 6.21
CA ARG A 628 10.23 14.32 7.09
C ARG A 628 10.90 13.52 8.20
N VAL A 629 12.13 13.94 8.48
CA VAL A 629 13.03 13.40 9.48
C VAL A 629 12.76 14.07 10.83
N GLY A 630 12.90 13.33 11.93
CA GLY A 630 13.32 13.93 13.20
C GLY A 630 14.40 13.08 13.87
N PRO A 631 15.47 13.66 14.47
CA PRO A 631 16.18 14.93 14.24
C PRO A 631 17.48 14.72 13.40
N GLU A 632 18.34 15.74 13.31
CA GLU A 632 19.69 15.86 12.68
C GLU A 632 20.72 14.72 12.89
N ASN A 633 20.35 13.57 13.43
CA ASN A 633 21.27 12.51 13.83
C ASN A 633 21.56 11.56 12.68
N SER A 634 22.83 11.52 12.28
CA SER A 634 23.35 10.53 11.34
C SER A 634 23.93 9.33 12.07
N SER A 635 24.08 8.21 11.37
CA SER A 635 24.89 7.09 11.85
C SER A 635 25.79 6.53 10.73
N VAL A 636 26.91 5.94 11.12
CA VAL A 636 27.82 5.27 10.19
C VAL A 636 27.95 3.81 10.60
N VAL A 637 27.66 2.91 9.67
CA VAL A 637 27.79 1.47 9.88
C VAL A 637 28.95 0.96 9.06
N ILE A 638 29.84 0.16 9.65
CA ILE A 638 30.97 -0.47 8.94
C ILE A 638 31.08 -1.96 9.22
N SER A 639 31.74 -2.67 8.32
CA SER A 639 32.20 -4.04 8.50
C SER A 639 33.50 -4.29 7.72
N THR A 640 34.19 -5.36 8.06
CA THR A 640 35.34 -5.87 7.29
C THR A 640 34.92 -7.10 6.47
N SER A 641 35.53 -7.33 5.31
CA SER A 641 35.29 -8.55 4.52
C SER A 641 35.73 -9.83 5.24
N THR A 642 36.66 -9.70 6.20
CA THR A 642 37.16 -10.79 7.04
C THR A 642 37.63 -10.24 8.38
N GLY A 643 37.55 -11.06 9.43
CA GLY A 643 38.17 -10.77 10.73
C GLY A 643 39.67 -11.08 10.79
N LYS A 644 40.22 -11.75 9.78
CA LYS A 644 41.64 -12.14 9.70
C LYS A 644 42.19 -12.00 8.28
N VAL A 645 43.39 -11.44 8.14
CA VAL A 645 44.08 -11.26 6.83
C VAL A 645 45.58 -11.55 7.00
N LEU A 646 46.27 -12.02 5.96
CA LEU A 646 47.73 -12.16 6.01
C LEU A 646 48.44 -10.81 5.81
N ARG A 647 49.60 -10.64 6.45
CA ARG A 647 50.46 -9.46 6.27
C ARG A 647 50.81 -9.30 4.79
N GLY A 648 50.43 -8.16 4.20
CA GLY A 648 50.67 -7.86 2.79
C GLY A 648 49.51 -8.18 1.85
N GLU A 649 48.50 -8.93 2.31
CA GLU A 649 47.23 -9.11 1.60
C GLU A 649 46.25 -7.98 1.93
N SER A 650 45.26 -7.78 1.06
CA SER A 650 44.24 -6.75 1.23
C SER A 650 42.98 -7.30 1.89
N LEU A 651 42.36 -6.50 2.76
CA LEU A 651 40.96 -6.67 3.14
C LEU A 651 40.15 -5.48 2.65
N VAL A 652 38.83 -5.65 2.68
CA VAL A 652 37.89 -4.59 2.32
C VAL A 652 37.19 -4.12 3.58
N VAL A 653 37.25 -2.82 3.86
CA VAL A 653 36.40 -2.17 4.85
C VAL A 653 35.27 -1.48 4.10
N ARG A 654 34.03 -1.85 4.40
CA ARG A 654 32.85 -1.31 3.72
C ARG A 654 31.83 -0.83 4.73
N GLY A 655 31.03 0.15 4.34
CA GLY A 655 30.01 0.70 5.20
C GLY A 655 28.98 1.52 4.44
N PHE A 656 28.07 2.12 5.19
CA PHE A 656 27.14 3.12 4.67
C PHE A 656 26.81 4.15 5.75
N ILE A 657 26.37 5.32 5.29
CA ILE A 657 25.87 6.41 6.13
C ILE A 657 24.34 6.35 6.13
N TYR A 658 23.74 6.59 7.29
CA TYR A 658 22.32 6.81 7.44
C TYR A 658 22.06 8.25 7.90
N PRO A 659 21.11 8.99 7.30
CA PRO A 659 20.44 8.65 6.03
C PRO A 659 21.44 8.70 4.85
N ALA A 660 21.06 8.20 3.68
CA ALA A 660 21.95 8.12 2.53
C ALA A 660 22.35 9.51 2.05
N HIS A 661 23.66 9.76 1.97
CA HIS A 661 24.23 10.99 1.42
C HIS A 661 25.21 10.66 0.31
N ALA A 662 24.97 11.21 -0.88
CA ALA A 662 25.81 10.99 -2.04
C ALA A 662 27.09 11.83 -2.00
N ASN A 663 28.22 11.26 -2.44
CA ASN A 663 29.49 11.99 -2.61
C ASN A 663 30.01 12.66 -1.32
N SER A 664 29.64 12.15 -0.15
CA SER A 664 30.13 12.57 1.16
C SER A 664 31.54 12.04 1.41
N ASN A 665 32.40 12.84 2.07
CA ASN A 665 33.74 12.42 2.47
C ASN A 665 33.67 11.62 3.78
N ILE A 666 34.10 10.37 3.75
CA ILE A 666 34.13 9.48 4.92
C ILE A 666 35.55 9.18 5.33
N THR A 667 35.87 9.50 6.58
CA THR A 667 37.19 9.30 7.15
C THR A 667 37.26 7.96 7.87
N LEU A 668 38.06 7.05 7.34
CA LEU A 668 38.39 5.78 7.98
C LEU A 668 39.64 5.96 8.84
N THR A 669 39.51 5.65 10.13
CA THR A 669 40.58 5.76 11.12
C THR A 669 41.01 4.36 11.54
N TYR A 670 42.18 3.95 11.08
CA TYR A 670 42.80 2.66 11.39
C TYR A 670 43.78 2.83 12.55
N THR A 671 43.58 2.07 13.62
CA THR A 671 44.49 2.01 14.77
C THR A 671 45.32 0.73 14.68
N MET A 672 46.65 0.91 14.56
CA MET A 672 47.64 -0.15 14.52
C MET A 672 47.78 -0.85 15.88
N PRO A 673 48.41 -2.04 15.92
CA PRO A 673 48.67 -2.76 17.18
C PRO A 673 49.51 -1.97 18.20
N ASN A 674 50.35 -1.05 17.74
CA ASN A 674 51.18 -0.17 18.59
C ASN A 674 50.48 1.14 19.00
N GLY A 675 49.19 1.31 18.65
CA GLY A 675 48.40 2.52 18.92
C GLY A 675 48.58 3.65 17.92
N THR A 676 49.44 3.50 16.89
CA THR A 676 49.57 4.49 15.82
C THR A 676 48.29 4.55 15.00
N VAL A 677 47.83 5.74 14.64
CA VAL A 677 46.61 5.96 13.88
C VAL A 677 46.92 6.36 12.44
N LEU A 678 46.18 5.79 11.50
CA LEU A 678 46.22 6.09 10.07
C LEU A 678 44.83 6.52 9.61
N HIS A 679 44.73 7.69 8.98
CA HIS A 679 43.49 8.17 8.38
C HIS A 679 43.48 7.93 6.87
N ARG A 680 42.36 7.45 6.34
CA ARG A 680 42.06 7.34 4.90
C ARG A 680 40.71 8.00 4.64
N SER A 681 40.50 8.52 3.44
CA SER A 681 39.24 9.16 3.05
C SER A 681 38.68 8.54 1.79
N VAL A 682 37.38 8.26 1.78
CA VAL A 682 36.64 7.70 0.65
C VAL A 682 35.34 8.48 0.41
N LYS A 683 34.81 8.40 -0.81
CA LYS A 683 33.53 9.01 -1.19
C LYS A 683 32.40 7.99 -1.07
N SER A 684 31.23 8.43 -0.62
CA SER A 684 30.02 7.62 -0.62
C SER A 684 29.31 7.59 -1.99
N SER A 685 28.61 6.49 -2.26
CA SER A 685 27.70 6.31 -3.40
C SER A 685 26.37 7.07 -3.19
N LEU A 686 25.47 7.01 -4.17
CA LEU A 686 24.11 7.58 -4.06
C LEU A 686 23.36 7.07 -2.83
N LEU A 687 23.53 5.80 -2.47
CA LEU A 687 22.92 5.18 -1.29
C LEU A 687 23.78 5.32 -0.02
N GLY A 688 24.71 6.27 0.01
CA GLY A 688 25.59 6.50 1.16
C GLY A 688 26.63 5.40 1.39
N GLU A 689 26.80 4.45 0.46
CA GLU A 689 27.70 3.31 0.59
C GLU A 689 29.15 3.70 0.32
N PHE A 690 30.10 3.15 1.06
CA PHE A 690 31.52 3.39 0.83
C PHE A 690 32.35 2.14 1.06
N GLU A 691 33.52 2.10 0.40
CA GLU A 691 34.46 1.00 0.47
C GLU A 691 35.90 1.50 0.46
N ASP A 692 36.77 0.85 1.24
CA ASP A 692 38.21 1.04 1.25
C ASP A 692 38.94 -0.30 1.20
N VAL A 693 39.85 -0.43 0.23
CA VAL A 693 40.74 -1.60 0.11
C VAL A 693 42.02 -1.32 0.89
N PHE A 694 42.19 -2.01 2.01
CA PHE A 694 43.28 -1.78 2.97
C PHE A 694 44.27 -2.95 2.99
N THR A 695 45.57 -2.64 2.86
CA THR A 695 46.66 -3.63 2.85
C THR A 695 47.60 -3.41 4.04
N PRO A 696 47.37 -4.07 5.19
CA PRO A 696 48.19 -3.89 6.37
C PRO A 696 49.60 -4.48 6.19
N LYS A 697 50.61 -3.71 6.61
CA LYS A 697 52.03 -4.12 6.55
C LYS A 697 52.58 -4.62 7.90
N VAL A 698 51.82 -4.46 8.98
CA VAL A 698 52.22 -4.84 10.34
C VAL A 698 51.26 -5.90 10.86
N ALA A 699 51.80 -7.01 11.35
CA ALA A 699 51.03 -8.08 11.98
C ALA A 699 50.57 -7.68 13.39
N GLY A 700 49.42 -8.20 13.84
CA GLY A 700 48.82 -7.92 15.15
C GLY A 700 47.35 -7.56 15.06
N SER A 701 46.79 -7.09 16.18
CA SER A 701 45.39 -6.65 16.29
C SER A 701 45.22 -5.22 15.81
N TRP A 702 44.38 -5.02 14.81
CA TRP A 702 44.02 -3.72 14.25
C TRP A 702 42.58 -3.38 14.59
N LYS A 703 42.31 -2.08 14.67
CA LYS A 703 40.95 -1.54 14.77
C LYS A 703 40.69 -0.55 13.65
N VAL A 704 39.45 -0.45 13.22
CA VAL A 704 39.00 0.57 12.26
C VAL A 704 37.66 1.14 12.71
N LYS A 705 37.49 2.45 12.56
CA LYS A 705 36.22 3.16 12.65
C LYS A 705 36.07 4.11 11.48
N ALA A 706 34.84 4.44 11.11
CA ALA A 706 34.54 5.45 10.10
C ALA A 706 33.82 6.64 10.73
N SER A 707 34.13 7.84 10.26
CA SER A 707 33.43 9.05 10.66
C SER A 707 33.03 9.89 9.45
N TRP A 708 31.88 10.52 9.56
CA TRP A 708 31.38 11.55 8.67
C TRP A 708 31.21 12.84 9.47
N SER A 709 31.62 13.98 8.90
CA SER A 709 31.55 15.27 9.59
C SER A 709 30.14 15.85 9.69
N GLY A 710 29.18 15.32 8.92
CA GLY A 710 27.87 15.93 8.73
C GLY A 710 27.86 16.95 7.59
N ASP A 711 26.71 17.56 7.38
CA ASP A 711 26.45 18.63 6.42
C ASP A 711 25.55 19.73 7.02
N LEU A 712 24.83 20.48 6.16
CA LEU A 712 23.95 21.56 6.58
C LEU A 712 22.73 21.09 7.36
N ASP A 713 22.22 19.90 7.02
CA ASP A 713 20.94 19.39 7.50
C ASP A 713 21.14 18.23 8.50
N HIS A 714 22.36 17.69 8.60
CA HIS A 714 22.69 16.55 9.44
C HIS A 714 24.01 16.70 10.20
N GLY A 715 23.98 16.39 11.50
CA GLY A 715 25.16 16.27 12.34
C GLY A 715 26.07 15.11 11.91
N GLY A 716 27.36 15.27 12.18
CA GLY A 716 28.35 14.23 11.95
C GLY A 716 28.15 13.00 12.82
N ALA A 717 28.67 11.88 12.35
CA ALA A 717 28.51 10.58 12.99
C ALA A 717 29.78 9.75 12.92
N GLU A 718 29.96 8.88 13.91
CA GLU A 718 31.08 7.95 13.99
C GLU A 718 30.57 6.53 14.24
N SER A 719 31.15 5.56 13.55
CA SER A 719 30.83 4.15 13.73
C SER A 719 31.46 3.59 15.01
N PRO A 720 30.90 2.52 15.58
CA PRO A 720 31.65 1.67 16.50
C PRO A 720 32.97 1.16 15.88
N GLU A 721 33.96 0.84 16.72
CA GLU A 721 35.20 0.23 16.27
C GLU A 721 34.98 -1.24 15.86
N VAL A 722 35.48 -1.61 14.67
CA VAL A 722 35.57 -3.01 14.22
C VAL A 722 37.03 -3.46 14.32
N SER A 723 37.26 -4.67 14.86
CA SER A 723 38.60 -5.24 15.00
C SER A 723 38.87 -6.32 13.95
N PHE A 724 40.09 -6.37 13.44
CA PHE A 724 40.59 -7.45 12.60
C PHE A 724 42.03 -7.80 12.96
N THR A 725 42.43 -9.04 12.69
CA THR A 725 43.78 -9.53 13.01
C THR A 725 44.61 -9.71 11.74
N VAL A 726 45.83 -9.19 11.75
CA VAL A 726 46.79 -9.37 10.66
C VAL A 726 47.80 -10.43 11.08
N LEU A 727 47.81 -11.55 10.36
CA LEU A 727 48.64 -12.71 10.65
C LEU A 727 49.91 -12.68 9.81
N LYS A 728 51.04 -13.10 10.38
CA LYS A 728 52.26 -13.36 9.61
C LYS A 728 52.06 -14.60 8.73
N PRO A 729 52.37 -14.54 7.42
CA PRO A 729 52.48 -15.73 6.58
C PRO A 729 53.44 -16.75 7.20
N ALA A 730 53.30 -18.03 6.83
CA ALA A 730 54.25 -19.06 7.23
C ALA A 730 55.66 -18.69 6.73
N GLU A 731 56.62 -18.68 7.64
CA GLU A 731 58.01 -18.31 7.37
C GLU A 731 58.89 -19.26 8.18
N PHE A 732 59.84 -19.93 7.53
CA PHE A 732 60.59 -21.03 8.14
C PHE A 732 62.05 -20.66 8.36
N VAL A 733 62.51 -20.87 9.59
CA VAL A 733 63.91 -20.66 9.96
C VAL A 733 64.46 -21.98 10.49
N ALA A 734 65.57 -22.42 9.91
CA ALA A 734 66.33 -23.55 10.42
C ALA A 734 67.42 -23.08 11.39
N SER A 735 67.61 -23.82 12.47
CA SER A 735 68.61 -23.54 13.51
C SER A 735 69.20 -24.83 14.08
N ASN A 736 70.25 -24.72 14.90
CA ASN A 736 70.84 -25.84 15.64
C ASN A 736 71.25 -27.03 14.75
N LEU A 737 72.13 -26.80 13.78
CA LEU A 737 72.71 -27.87 12.97
C LEU A 737 73.57 -28.77 13.87
N VAL A 738 73.21 -30.05 13.95
CA VAL A 738 73.95 -31.08 14.68
C VAL A 738 74.44 -32.12 13.68
N ILE A 739 75.76 -32.35 13.67
CA ILE A 739 76.41 -33.39 12.87
C ILE A 739 77.10 -34.33 13.86
N ASN A 740 76.62 -35.56 13.97
CA ASN A 740 77.14 -36.51 14.95
C ASN A 740 77.17 -37.94 14.38
N PRO A 741 78.34 -38.62 14.40
CA PRO A 741 79.66 -38.14 14.82
C PRO A 741 80.30 -37.18 13.79
N ALA A 742 81.09 -36.20 14.24
CA ALA A 742 81.83 -35.30 13.33
C ALA A 742 83.04 -35.96 12.64
N LYS A 743 83.44 -37.15 13.12
CA LYS A 743 84.50 -37.99 12.54
C LYS A 743 84.03 -39.43 12.57
N VAL A 744 84.02 -40.08 11.41
CA VAL A 744 83.58 -41.46 11.24
C VAL A 744 84.54 -42.23 10.34
N GLU A 745 84.45 -43.56 10.39
CA GLU A 745 85.13 -44.43 9.44
C GLU A 745 84.30 -44.61 8.16
N ILE A 746 84.92 -45.16 7.11
CA ILE A 746 84.25 -45.46 5.85
C ILE A 746 83.04 -46.38 6.10
N GLY A 747 81.87 -46.01 5.57
CA GLY A 747 80.62 -46.77 5.70
C GLY A 747 79.84 -46.54 7.00
N GLU A 748 80.35 -45.80 7.98
CA GLU A 748 79.62 -45.45 9.20
C GLU A 748 78.60 -44.33 8.96
N ILE A 749 77.47 -44.39 9.67
CA ILE A 749 76.37 -43.44 9.55
C ILE A 749 76.67 -42.16 10.33
N VAL A 750 76.55 -41.03 9.64
CA VAL A 750 76.53 -39.69 10.24
C VAL A 750 75.09 -39.20 10.29
N SER A 751 74.63 -38.87 11.50
CA SER A 751 73.32 -38.25 11.71
C SER A 751 73.47 -36.74 11.58
N ILE A 752 72.72 -36.15 10.65
CA ILE A 752 72.71 -34.70 10.37
C ILE A 752 71.29 -34.20 10.64
N SER A 753 71.12 -33.31 11.61
CA SER A 753 69.81 -32.76 11.95
C SER A 753 69.81 -31.26 12.18
N ALA A 754 68.69 -30.60 11.91
CA ALA A 754 68.45 -29.21 12.24
C ALA A 754 67.03 -29.04 12.79
N ASN A 755 66.85 -28.05 13.66
CA ASN A 755 65.53 -27.64 14.13
C ASN A 755 64.91 -26.67 13.12
N VAL A 756 63.75 -27.00 12.58
CA VAL A 756 62.97 -26.13 11.69
C VAL A 756 61.83 -25.55 12.48
N THR A 757 61.75 -24.23 12.53
CA THR A 757 60.68 -23.49 13.22
C THR A 757 59.89 -22.67 12.20
N ASN A 758 58.56 -22.78 12.23
CA ASN A 758 57.68 -21.83 11.55
C ASN A 758 57.51 -20.59 12.43
N ILE A 759 58.16 -19.48 12.08
CA ILE A 759 58.09 -18.20 12.79
C ILE A 759 56.88 -17.34 12.37
N GLY A 760 56.07 -17.83 11.43
CA GLY A 760 54.78 -17.24 11.04
C GLY A 760 53.63 -17.61 11.97
N ASP A 761 52.45 -17.05 11.71
CA ASP A 761 51.24 -17.27 12.54
C ASP A 761 50.29 -18.31 11.93
N VAL A 762 50.46 -18.66 10.65
CA VAL A 762 49.64 -19.64 9.93
C VAL A 762 50.41 -20.91 9.62
N CYS A 763 49.68 -22.01 9.44
CA CYS A 763 50.26 -23.28 9.02
C CYS A 763 50.86 -23.18 7.61
N GLY A 764 52.01 -23.81 7.41
CA GLY A 764 52.63 -23.91 6.09
C GLY A 764 53.48 -25.17 5.93
N THR A 765 53.94 -25.39 4.71
CA THR A 765 54.81 -26.52 4.35
C THR A 765 56.19 -26.02 3.94
N TYR A 766 57.24 -26.69 4.42
CA TYR A 766 58.63 -26.38 4.08
C TYR A 766 59.42 -27.64 3.76
N THR A 767 60.14 -27.63 2.63
CA THR A 767 61.02 -28.73 2.23
C THR A 767 62.46 -28.41 2.60
N VAL A 768 63.04 -29.24 3.45
CA VAL A 768 64.44 -29.20 3.86
C VAL A 768 65.27 -30.07 2.93
N TYR A 769 66.27 -29.47 2.29
CA TYR A 769 67.22 -30.18 1.42
C TYR A 769 68.53 -30.42 2.16
N LEU A 770 69.03 -31.65 2.12
CA LEU A 770 70.37 -32.01 2.56
C LEU A 770 71.30 -32.04 1.35
N ARG A 771 72.40 -31.28 1.42
CA ARG A 771 73.46 -31.28 0.42
C ARG A 771 74.80 -31.69 1.01
N ILE A 772 75.50 -32.57 0.31
CA ILE A 772 76.87 -32.99 0.64
C ILE A 772 77.80 -32.60 -0.50
N ASN A 773 78.86 -31.85 -0.20
CA ASN A 773 79.78 -31.31 -1.22
C ASN A 773 79.06 -30.49 -2.32
N GLY A 774 77.99 -29.80 -1.94
CA GLY A 774 77.17 -28.99 -2.86
C GLY A 774 76.15 -29.76 -3.69
N LEU A 775 76.13 -31.11 -3.63
CA LEU A 775 75.14 -31.94 -4.30
C LEU A 775 74.00 -32.30 -3.36
N GLU A 776 72.76 -32.15 -3.81
CA GLU A 776 71.58 -32.64 -3.10
C GLU A 776 71.62 -34.17 -3.01
N VAL A 777 71.46 -34.67 -1.79
CA VAL A 777 71.52 -36.11 -1.51
C VAL A 777 70.24 -36.67 -0.88
N ASP A 778 69.42 -35.83 -0.25
CA ASP A 778 68.11 -36.19 0.31
C ASP A 778 67.27 -34.93 0.60
N ASN A 779 65.97 -35.06 0.75
CA ASN A 779 65.07 -33.98 1.18
C ASN A 779 63.89 -34.49 2.04
N ARG A 780 63.33 -33.61 2.87
CA ARG A 780 62.14 -33.90 3.70
C ARG A 780 61.22 -32.70 3.78
N THR A 781 59.93 -32.93 3.56
CA THR A 781 58.90 -31.90 3.73
C THR A 781 58.27 -32.00 5.12
N VAL A 782 58.14 -30.86 5.80
CA VAL A 782 57.43 -30.73 7.07
C VAL A 782 56.26 -29.75 6.94
N THR A 783 55.15 -30.06 7.60
CA THR A 783 54.00 -29.18 7.75
C THR A 783 53.94 -28.75 9.20
N LEU A 784 54.05 -27.44 9.47
CA LEU A 784 54.10 -26.91 10.83
C LEU A 784 53.03 -25.84 11.00
N ALA A 785 52.31 -25.87 12.12
CA ALA A 785 51.47 -24.75 12.56
C ALA A 785 52.32 -23.50 12.87
N GLY A 786 51.68 -22.34 13.01
CA GLY A 786 52.39 -21.11 13.39
C GLY A 786 53.05 -21.25 14.77
N GLY A 787 54.33 -20.88 14.87
CA GLY A 787 55.16 -21.04 16.08
C GLY A 787 55.66 -22.46 16.36
N GLU A 788 55.23 -23.47 15.60
CA GLU A 788 55.64 -24.85 15.81
C GLU A 788 57.07 -25.10 15.33
N SER A 789 57.79 -25.98 16.03
CA SER A 789 59.14 -26.40 15.68
C SER A 789 59.24 -27.93 15.61
N THR A 790 60.00 -28.44 14.66
CA THR A 790 60.32 -29.87 14.58
C THR A 790 61.78 -30.09 14.19
N ILE A 791 62.33 -31.21 14.62
CA ILE A 791 63.70 -31.61 14.26
C ILE A 791 63.63 -32.46 12.99
N VAL A 792 64.26 -31.99 11.93
CA VAL A 792 64.46 -32.76 10.70
C VAL A 792 65.83 -33.43 10.75
N ARG A 793 65.86 -34.74 10.58
CA ARG A 793 67.08 -35.57 10.69
C ARG A 793 67.29 -36.37 9.42
N PHE A 794 68.54 -36.48 9.00
CA PHE A 794 69.00 -37.30 7.89
C PHE A 794 70.17 -38.18 8.34
N GLU A 795 70.39 -39.28 7.63
CA GLU A 795 71.48 -40.22 7.88
C GLU A 795 72.28 -40.39 6.59
N VAL A 796 73.60 -40.19 6.66
CA VAL A 796 74.50 -40.24 5.51
C VAL A 796 75.69 -41.13 5.84
N ALA A 797 76.01 -42.06 4.94
CA ALA A 797 77.27 -42.80 4.95
C ALA A 797 78.07 -42.46 3.67
N LYS A 798 79.41 -42.52 3.76
CA LYS A 798 80.30 -42.25 2.63
C LYS A 798 81.40 -43.30 2.54
N ASP A 799 81.69 -43.70 1.30
CA ASP A 799 82.58 -44.83 1.02
C ASP A 799 84.03 -44.42 0.76
N GLU A 800 84.29 -43.11 0.70
CA GLU A 800 85.61 -42.54 0.47
C GLU A 800 86.05 -41.66 1.65
N ALA A 801 87.32 -41.76 2.04
CA ALA A 801 87.88 -40.90 3.07
C ALA A 801 88.07 -39.48 2.53
N GLY A 802 87.65 -38.49 3.31
CA GLY A 802 87.66 -37.08 2.91
C GLY A 802 86.97 -36.18 3.91
N VAL A 803 87.06 -34.88 3.68
CA VAL A 803 86.25 -33.88 4.39
C VAL A 803 85.02 -33.61 3.55
N TYR A 804 83.84 -33.91 4.10
CA TYR A 804 82.57 -33.69 3.44
C TYR A 804 81.92 -32.43 3.99
N SER A 805 81.63 -31.46 3.12
CA SER A 805 80.85 -30.30 3.50
C SER A 805 79.37 -30.68 3.54
N VAL A 806 78.68 -30.20 4.57
CA VAL A 806 77.25 -30.41 4.80
C VAL A 806 76.56 -29.06 4.68
N GLU A 807 75.47 -29.01 3.92
CA GLU A 807 74.51 -27.91 3.95
C GLU A 807 73.11 -28.48 4.20
N LEU A 808 72.44 -27.99 5.24
CA LEU A 808 71.08 -28.41 5.61
C LEU A 808 70.24 -27.16 5.89
N ALA A 809 69.22 -26.90 5.04
CA ALA A 809 68.39 -25.68 5.10
C ALA A 809 69.23 -24.38 5.19
N GLY A 810 70.33 -24.31 4.44
CA GLY A 810 71.26 -23.16 4.41
C GLY A 810 72.29 -23.12 5.56
N LEU A 811 72.15 -23.95 6.59
CA LEU A 811 73.16 -24.09 7.65
C LEU A 811 74.32 -24.96 7.14
N LYS A 812 75.56 -24.54 7.41
CA LYS A 812 76.77 -25.21 6.90
C LYS A 812 77.57 -25.86 8.02
N GLY A 813 78.12 -27.04 7.74
CA GLY A 813 79.03 -27.76 8.62
C GLY A 813 79.89 -28.74 7.82
N SER A 814 80.61 -29.62 8.49
CA SER A 814 81.39 -30.67 7.84
C SER A 814 81.63 -31.84 8.78
N PHE A 815 81.78 -33.04 8.21
CA PHE A 815 82.33 -34.20 8.93
C PHE A 815 83.50 -34.79 8.16
N ILE A 816 84.34 -35.54 8.86
CA ILE A 816 85.54 -36.16 8.30
C ILE A 816 85.33 -37.67 8.27
N VAL A 817 85.49 -38.27 7.10
CA VAL A 817 85.53 -39.72 6.94
C VAL A 817 86.98 -40.14 6.84
N ARG A 818 87.41 -41.06 7.71
CA ARG A 818 88.80 -41.52 7.77
C ARG A 818 88.86 -42.99 7.35
N LYS A 819 89.99 -43.37 6.75
CA LYS A 819 90.35 -44.79 6.64
C LYS A 819 90.71 -45.28 8.04
N VAL A 820 90.24 -46.47 8.39
CA VAL A 820 90.54 -47.15 9.65
C VAL A 820 92.05 -47.09 9.94
N GLN A 821 92.47 -46.42 11.02
CA GLN A 821 93.82 -46.60 11.58
C GLN A 821 93.74 -47.75 12.58
N ARG A 822 94.08 -48.97 12.14
CA ARG A 822 94.31 -50.07 13.08
C ARG A 822 95.54 -49.72 13.94
N PRO A 823 95.44 -49.64 15.28
CA PRO A 823 96.62 -49.54 16.13
C PRO A 823 97.49 -50.80 15.95
N PRO A 824 98.83 -50.68 16.08
CA PRO A 824 99.71 -51.84 16.01
C PRO A 824 99.43 -52.76 17.21
N LEU A 825 98.93 -53.96 16.95
CA LEU A 825 98.72 -54.98 17.97
C LEU A 825 100.07 -55.59 18.36
N LEU A 826 100.59 -55.24 19.54
CA LEU A 826 101.58 -56.03 20.26
C LEU A 826 100.93 -56.53 21.56
N GLY A 827 100.74 -57.85 21.68
CA GLY A 827 100.46 -58.49 22.97
C GLY A 827 99.35 -59.54 22.99
N SER A 828 99.67 -60.72 22.45
CA SER A 828 99.43 -62.04 23.06
C SER A 828 98.00 -62.60 23.27
N TYR A 829 97.88 -63.90 22.96
CA TYR A 829 96.87 -64.87 23.38
C TYR A 829 95.46 -64.86 22.75
N THR A 830 95.32 -65.35 21.51
CA THR A 830 94.21 -66.26 21.11
C THR A 830 94.55 -67.21 19.95
N ALA A 831 95.82 -67.36 19.55
CA ALA A 831 96.24 -68.51 18.74
C ALA A 831 96.49 -69.78 19.58
N ILE A 832 96.63 -69.66 20.91
CA ILE A 832 96.88 -70.81 21.79
C ILE A 832 95.60 -71.60 22.07
N ALA A 833 94.41 -71.00 22.08
CA ALA A 833 93.17 -71.76 22.32
C ALA A 833 92.73 -72.62 21.11
N VAL A 834 92.99 -72.18 19.88
CA VAL A 834 92.57 -72.90 18.67
C VAL A 834 93.66 -73.86 18.17
N LEU A 835 94.94 -73.54 18.37
CA LEU A 835 96.05 -74.46 18.05
C LEU A 835 96.21 -75.56 19.11
N VAL A 836 95.90 -75.32 20.39
CA VAL A 836 95.88 -76.38 21.42
C VAL A 836 94.67 -77.30 21.24
N VAL A 837 93.51 -76.81 20.77
CA VAL A 837 92.38 -77.69 20.44
C VAL A 837 92.66 -78.51 19.17
N ILE A 838 93.31 -77.95 18.15
CA ILE A 838 93.65 -78.69 16.92
C ILE A 838 94.82 -79.67 17.16
N ILE A 839 95.80 -79.32 18.00
CA ILE A 839 96.88 -80.23 18.40
C ILE A 839 96.39 -81.29 19.38
N LEU A 840 95.48 -80.99 20.31
CA LEU A 840 94.84 -82.00 21.16
C LEU A 840 93.93 -82.94 20.36
N ILE A 841 93.21 -82.46 19.34
CA ILE A 841 92.42 -83.30 18.42
C ILE A 841 93.32 -84.14 17.50
N ALA A 842 94.47 -83.62 17.08
CA ALA A 842 95.46 -84.36 16.28
C ALA A 842 96.31 -85.35 17.11
N PHE A 843 96.50 -85.11 18.41
CA PHE A 843 97.21 -85.98 19.34
C PHE A 843 96.29 -87.09 19.92
N TRP A 844 94.99 -86.81 20.09
CA TRP A 844 93.99 -87.83 20.45
C TRP A 844 93.74 -88.84 19.31
N ARG A 845 93.80 -88.41 18.04
CA ARG A 845 93.53 -89.28 16.87
C ARG A 845 94.71 -90.16 16.43
N LYS A 846 95.90 -90.09 17.06
CA LYS A 846 97.11 -90.81 16.61
C LYS A 846 97.72 -91.80 17.61
N LEU A 847 97.23 -91.92 18.85
CA LEU A 847 97.85 -92.79 19.87
C LEU A 847 97.00 -93.94 20.43
N PHE A 848 95.75 -94.12 20.00
CA PHE A 848 95.04 -95.40 20.19
C PHE A 848 94.38 -95.88 18.90
N ARG A 849 95.04 -96.88 18.32
CA ARG A 849 94.68 -97.67 17.14
C ARG A 849 93.86 -98.87 17.64
N ILE A 850 92.90 -99.33 16.84
CA ILE A 850 92.53 -100.74 16.56
C ILE A 850 91.02 -101.06 16.66
N SER A 851 90.53 -101.55 15.50
CA SER A 851 89.35 -102.39 15.26
C SER A 851 87.98 -101.73 15.50
N THR A 852 86.93 -101.94 14.70
CA THR A 852 86.58 -103.14 13.92
C THR A 852 85.48 -102.77 12.91
N THR A 853 85.65 -103.27 11.68
CA THR A 853 84.66 -103.92 10.78
C THR A 853 83.20 -103.45 10.63
N ARG A 854 82.80 -103.35 9.34
CA ARG A 854 81.59 -103.88 8.67
C ARG A 854 80.22 -103.43 9.25
N THR A 855 79.25 -102.97 8.48
CA THR A 855 78.85 -103.23 7.09
C THR A 855 77.85 -102.14 6.70
#